data_AF-A0AAD9DBS3-F1
#
_entry.id   AF-A0AAD9DBS3-F1
#
_cell.length_a   1.000
_cell.length_b   1.000
_cell.length_c   1.000
_cell.angle_alpha   90.00
_cell.angle_beta   90.00
_cell.angle_gamma   90.00
#
_symmetry.space_group_name_H-M   'P 1'
#
loop_
_entity.id
_entity.type
_entity.pdbx_description
1 polymer ?
#
loop_
_entity_poly.entity_id
_entity_poly.type
_entity_poly.pdbx_seq_one_letter_code
_entity_poly.pdbx_strand_id
1 'polypeptide(L)'
;MRLYWRAINRIFLMLFQDCNGLCPPCSCQEANFKLLNLRCHLKIESFYFTVLLILEIHRRHLSILSFSTCFHHISLAFCFLALCWLVLRVALADLFIHLTSFITFVSEVFYLPFRVIFIIQDNNNTKNMGKGGNASATAGQRSVKLVGDKSEKITWSEVKKHITPEDAWVVYQNKVYDVSNWHEHPGGGVIFTHAGDDMTDIFAAFHAQGSQAMMKKFYIGDLIPESVEHKDQRQLDFEKGYRDLRAKLVMMGMFKSSKPFYAYKCSFNMSMWLTAVAMVYYSDSMAMHIGSALLLGLFWQQCGWLAHDFLHHQVFKQRKYGDLVGIFWGDLMQGFSMQWWKNKHNGHHAVPNLHNSTLESQDGDPDIDTMPLLAWSLKQAQSFREVNAGKDSAFVRTAIKYQAFTYFPILLLARISWLRESFKTAYGLGAASDNAKLELEKRGLQYPVLEKVGIALHYTWMAVLSSGFGRWSFAYSMMYFFIATCSSGLFLALVFGLGHNGMSVYDATTRPDFWKLQVTTTRNITGGHGIPQFFVDWFCGGLQYQVDHHLFPMMPRNNLKKCHKLVESFCKEWGVTYHECDMVVGTYEVLNHLSKVSDDFLVEMVKDFPAIFKCQDEEVKTYRPREMAMHQVTKNTSSSEEKREELWQVHLQRSAAANKDGTPIEDDDDHDYPEPRHPKRSIGEELFEVHLKRAKGLDPDYDAADDGKLEKEVNGGGNKAQ
;
A
#
# COMPACT_ATOMS: atom_id res chain seq x y z
N MET A 1 54.92 42.77 14.15
CA MET A 1 54.29 41.67 13.37
C MET A 1 55.23 40.52 12.98
N ARG A 2 56.37 40.73 12.31
CA ARG A 2 57.28 39.60 11.94
C ARG A 2 57.82 38.79 13.12
N LEU A 3 58.10 39.44 14.25
CA LEU A 3 58.47 38.77 15.51
C LEU A 3 57.29 37.99 16.13
N TYR A 4 56.07 38.53 16.01
CA TYR A 4 54.83 37.90 16.48
C TYR A 4 54.49 36.63 15.68
N TRP A 5 54.63 36.69 14.36
CA TRP A 5 54.45 35.55 13.46
C TRP A 5 55.51 34.45 13.70
N ARG A 6 56.76 34.83 14.00
CA ARG A 6 57.82 33.89 14.37
C ARG A 6 57.58 33.21 15.73
N ALA A 7 57.00 33.93 16.69
CA ALA A 7 56.63 33.35 17.99
C ALA A 7 55.48 32.35 17.86
N ILE A 8 54.44 32.69 17.10
CA ILE A 8 53.30 31.79 16.82
C ILE A 8 53.77 30.53 16.07
N ASN A 9 54.62 30.67 15.04
CA ASN A 9 55.14 29.51 14.32
C ASN A 9 56.03 28.61 15.19
N ARG A 10 56.78 29.16 16.14
CA ARG A 10 57.57 28.35 17.09
C ARG A 10 56.68 27.60 18.08
N ILE A 11 55.63 28.23 18.59
CA ILE A 11 54.64 27.57 19.46
C ILE A 11 53.89 26.47 18.67
N PHE A 12 53.55 26.73 17.40
CA PHE A 12 52.91 25.77 16.52
C PHE A 12 53.81 24.57 16.20
N LEU A 13 55.12 24.78 15.99
CA LEU A 13 56.09 23.69 15.80
C LEU A 13 56.35 22.88 17.08
N MET A 14 56.39 23.52 18.25
CA MET A 14 56.54 22.84 19.54
C MET A 14 55.33 21.99 19.93
N LEU A 15 54.12 22.33 19.45
CA LEU A 15 52.91 21.53 19.68
C LEU A 15 52.78 20.30 18.75
N PHE A 16 53.59 20.24 17.68
CA PHE A 16 53.50 19.22 16.62
C PHE A 16 54.74 18.33 16.45
N GLN A 17 55.86 18.63 17.10
CA GLN A 17 56.99 17.69 17.20
C GLN A 17 56.84 16.80 18.43
N ASP A 18 56.13 15.67 18.26
CA ASP A 18 56.44 14.36 18.87
C ASP A 18 55.27 13.40 18.64
N CYS A 19 55.22 12.80 17.45
CA CYS A 19 54.43 11.59 17.16
C CYS A 19 55.13 10.67 16.14
N ASN A 20 56.45 10.74 16.02
CA ASN A 20 57.22 9.83 15.16
C ASN A 20 58.46 9.33 15.91
N GLY A 21 58.27 8.29 16.72
CA GLY A 21 59.37 7.53 17.30
C GLY A 21 59.18 7.21 18.78
N LEU A 22 58.92 5.92 19.07
CA LEU A 22 59.47 5.09 20.16
C LEU A 22 58.45 4.07 20.74
N CYS A 23 58.78 2.79 20.51
CA CYS A 23 58.52 1.55 21.28
C CYS A 23 57.35 0.57 20.95
N PRO A 24 57.58 -0.77 21.16
CA PRO A 24 56.92 -1.92 20.51
C PRO A 24 55.70 -2.46 21.30
N PRO A 25 55.01 -3.54 20.84
CA PRO A 25 53.67 -3.87 21.31
C PRO A 25 53.72 -4.59 22.66
N CYS A 26 53.25 -3.94 23.72
CA CYS A 26 52.91 -4.60 24.97
C CYS A 26 51.49 -4.26 25.42
N SER A 27 50.83 -5.32 25.90
CA SER A 27 49.43 -5.46 26.30
C SER A 27 49.03 -4.57 27.48
N CYS A 28 48.43 -3.42 27.23
CA CYS A 28 47.58 -2.69 28.17
C CYS A 28 46.75 -1.63 27.40
N GLN A 29 45.60 -2.01 26.86
CA GLN A 29 44.71 -1.09 26.11
C GLN A 29 43.97 -0.08 27.02
N GLU A 30 43.74 -0.41 28.29
CA GLU A 30 42.95 0.44 29.19
C GLU A 30 43.71 1.63 29.79
N ALA A 31 45.01 1.47 30.08
CA ALA A 31 45.85 2.55 30.63
C ALA A 31 46.18 3.62 29.57
N ASN A 32 46.35 3.21 28.31
CA ASN A 32 46.67 4.11 27.20
C ASN A 32 45.49 5.01 26.82
N PHE A 33 44.24 4.55 26.98
CA PHE A 33 43.05 5.35 26.67
C PHE A 33 42.84 6.50 27.67
N LYS A 34 43.06 6.25 28.97
CA LYS A 34 42.99 7.30 30.00
C LYS A 34 44.11 8.33 29.87
N LEU A 35 45.33 7.90 29.52
CA LEU A 35 46.47 8.80 29.27
C LEU A 35 46.30 9.66 28.01
N LEU A 36 45.68 9.12 26.96
CA LEU A 36 45.36 9.88 25.74
C LEU A 36 44.26 10.92 26.00
N ASN A 37 43.22 10.57 26.76
CA ASN A 37 42.14 11.49 27.12
C ASN A 37 42.62 12.62 28.05
N LEU A 38 43.50 12.31 29.02
CA LEU A 38 44.08 13.30 29.92
C LEU A 38 45.03 14.27 29.18
N ARG A 39 45.82 13.77 28.21
CA ARG A 39 46.69 14.60 27.36
C ARG A 39 45.91 15.47 26.37
N CYS A 40 44.77 15.01 25.85
CA CYS A 40 43.88 15.82 25.03
C CYS A 40 43.21 16.94 25.85
N HIS A 41 42.72 16.62 27.06
CA HIS A 41 42.14 17.64 27.95
C HIS A 41 43.16 18.71 28.37
N LEU A 42 44.39 18.32 28.74
CA LEU A 42 45.46 19.27 29.08
C LEU A 42 45.88 20.16 27.90
N LYS A 43 45.85 19.64 26.66
CA LYS A 43 46.11 20.43 25.45
C LYS A 43 44.98 21.42 25.14
N ILE A 44 43.74 21.06 25.43
CA ILE A 44 42.57 21.94 25.26
C ILE A 44 42.58 23.08 26.30
N GLU A 45 42.88 22.78 27.56
CA GLU A 45 42.97 23.80 28.61
C GLU A 45 44.14 24.78 28.39
N SER A 46 45.32 24.27 28.01
CA SER A 46 46.47 25.11 27.65
C SER A 46 46.19 26.01 26.43
N PHE A 47 45.39 25.53 25.47
CA PHE A 47 44.98 26.33 24.32
C PHE A 47 43.94 27.38 24.69
N TYR A 48 42.97 27.05 25.54
CA TYR A 48 41.97 28.00 26.06
C TYR A 48 42.64 29.14 26.85
N PHE A 49 43.63 28.80 27.68
CA PHE A 49 44.42 29.79 28.42
C PHE A 49 45.24 30.69 27.49
N THR A 50 45.80 30.13 26.41
CA THR A 50 46.56 30.90 25.41
C THR A 50 45.65 31.84 24.61
N VAL A 51 44.44 31.40 24.24
CA VAL A 51 43.45 32.24 23.55
C VAL A 51 42.93 33.34 24.47
N LEU A 52 42.64 33.05 25.74
CA LEU A 52 42.25 34.06 26.73
C LEU A 52 43.37 35.06 27.02
N LEU A 53 44.63 34.62 27.07
CA LEU A 53 45.79 35.49 27.23
C LEU A 53 45.99 36.39 26.00
N ILE A 54 45.81 35.86 24.79
CA ILE A 54 45.86 36.65 23.54
C ILE A 54 44.72 37.68 23.52
N LEU A 55 43.50 37.31 23.91
CA LEU A 55 42.36 38.20 23.99
C LEU A 55 42.53 39.29 25.06
N GLU A 56 43.12 38.97 26.22
CA GLU A 56 43.41 39.93 27.30
C GLU A 56 44.55 40.88 26.94
N ILE A 57 45.60 40.38 26.26
CA ILE A 57 46.68 41.22 25.70
C ILE A 57 46.12 42.13 24.59
N HIS A 58 45.18 41.64 23.77
CA HIS A 58 44.49 42.46 22.77
C HIS A 58 43.59 43.52 23.42
N ARG A 59 42.83 43.15 24.46
CA ARG A 59 41.96 44.06 25.23
C ARG A 59 42.75 45.21 25.85
N ARG A 60 43.98 44.96 26.32
CA ARG A 60 44.86 45.99 26.90
C ARG A 60 45.53 46.89 25.86
N HIS A 61 45.66 46.46 24.62
CA HIS A 61 46.18 47.27 23.51
C HIS A 61 45.12 48.06 22.74
N LEU A 62 43.84 47.93 23.10
CA LEU A 62 42.71 48.62 22.47
C LEU A 62 42.62 50.15 22.76
N SER A 63 43.52 50.71 23.56
CA SER A 63 43.55 52.15 23.87
C SER A 63 44.39 52.99 22.90
N ILE A 64 45.06 52.37 21.93
CA ILE A 64 45.96 53.06 21.01
C ILE A 64 45.75 52.50 19.60
N LEU A 65 45.26 53.35 18.68
CA LEU A 65 45.11 53.20 17.22
C LEU A 65 43.66 53.16 16.70
N SER A 66 43.14 54.35 16.40
CA SER A 66 41.98 54.56 15.54
C SER A 66 42.38 54.54 14.06
N PHE A 67 42.70 53.37 13.49
CA PHE A 67 42.66 53.22 12.03
C PHE A 67 42.51 51.74 11.64
N SER A 68 41.53 51.46 10.78
CA SER A 68 41.25 50.17 10.11
C SER A 68 40.22 49.24 10.77
N THR A 69 38.95 49.63 10.75
CA THR A 69 37.80 48.75 11.02
C THR A 69 37.60 47.66 9.95
N CYS A 70 38.04 47.89 8.71
CA CYS A 70 37.82 46.94 7.60
C CYS A 70 38.70 45.67 7.68
N PHE A 71 39.99 45.80 8.05
CA PHE A 71 40.86 44.62 8.24
C PHE A 71 40.46 43.76 9.46
N HIS A 72 39.83 44.38 10.46
CA HIS A 72 39.36 43.68 11.66
C HIS A 72 38.18 42.75 11.34
N HIS A 73 37.22 43.19 10.52
CA HIS A 73 36.09 42.34 10.14
C HIS A 73 36.51 41.15 9.27
N ILE A 74 37.47 41.34 8.37
CA ILE A 74 37.99 40.25 7.52
C ILE A 74 38.74 39.23 8.39
N SER A 75 39.59 39.67 9.31
CA SER A 75 40.35 38.77 10.19
C SER A 75 39.43 37.99 11.14
N LEU A 76 38.39 38.63 11.69
CA LEU A 76 37.37 37.96 12.52
C LEU A 76 36.55 36.96 11.71
N ALA A 77 36.20 37.28 10.45
CA ALA A 77 35.50 36.36 9.56
C ALA A 77 36.36 35.14 9.22
N PHE A 78 37.65 35.29 8.97
CA PHE A 78 38.57 34.16 8.75
C PHE A 78 38.74 33.29 10.01
N CYS A 79 38.86 33.91 11.19
CA CYS A 79 38.90 33.17 12.46
C CYS A 79 37.59 32.40 12.71
N PHE A 80 36.44 33.01 12.41
CA PHE A 80 35.13 32.37 12.53
C PHE A 80 34.97 31.20 11.56
N LEU A 81 35.34 31.38 10.28
CA LEU A 81 35.30 30.31 9.28
C LEU A 81 36.26 29.17 9.61
N ALA A 82 37.46 29.46 10.14
CA ALA A 82 38.38 28.44 10.60
C ALA A 82 37.82 27.67 11.81
N LEU A 83 37.14 28.35 12.73
CA LEU A 83 36.45 27.72 13.86
C LEU A 83 35.30 26.84 13.39
N CYS A 84 34.45 27.31 12.47
CA CYS A 84 33.37 26.54 11.87
C CYS A 84 33.89 25.31 11.12
N TRP A 85 34.97 25.45 10.36
CA TRP A 85 35.60 24.33 9.64
C TRP A 85 36.18 23.30 10.61
N LEU A 86 36.78 23.73 11.73
CA LEU A 86 37.32 22.82 12.74
C LEU A 86 36.20 22.09 13.49
N VAL A 87 35.10 22.78 13.85
CA VAL A 87 33.91 22.17 14.46
C VAL A 87 33.28 21.16 13.51
N LEU A 88 33.16 21.49 12.22
CA LEU A 88 32.67 20.56 11.20
C LEU A 88 33.59 19.35 11.06
N ARG A 89 34.91 19.54 11.12
CA ARG A 89 35.88 18.43 11.04
C ARG A 89 35.82 17.51 12.25
N VAL A 90 35.65 18.06 13.46
CA VAL A 90 35.47 17.28 14.69
C VAL A 90 34.15 16.53 14.64
N ALA A 91 33.06 17.18 14.23
CA ALA A 91 31.76 16.53 14.06
C ALA A 91 31.79 15.41 13.02
N LEU A 92 32.50 15.59 11.91
CA LEU A 92 32.70 14.55 10.89
C LEU A 92 33.60 13.41 11.37
N ALA A 93 34.61 13.70 12.19
CA ALA A 93 35.47 12.69 12.79
C ALA A 93 34.70 11.86 13.84
N ASP A 94 33.90 12.50 14.70
CA ASP A 94 33.01 11.80 15.63
C ASP A 94 31.96 10.99 14.87
N LEU A 95 31.35 11.54 13.81
CA LEU A 95 30.43 10.81 12.95
C LEU A 95 31.11 9.59 12.33
N PHE A 96 32.36 9.70 11.88
CA PHE A 96 33.12 8.60 11.31
C PHE A 96 33.46 7.53 12.36
N ILE A 97 33.88 7.93 13.57
CA ILE A 97 34.15 7.02 14.69
C ILE A 97 32.88 6.29 15.09
N HIS A 98 31.75 6.98 15.22
CA HIS A 98 30.45 6.38 15.51
C HIS A 98 29.96 5.50 14.37
N LEU A 99 30.19 5.86 13.10
CA LEU A 99 29.83 5.04 11.95
C LEU A 99 30.68 3.76 11.89
N THR A 100 31.98 3.83 12.16
CA THR A 100 32.84 2.63 12.24
C THR A 100 32.50 1.76 13.45
N SER A 101 32.20 2.37 14.60
CA SER A 101 31.74 1.64 15.80
C SER A 101 30.37 1.01 15.55
N PHE A 102 29.50 1.65 14.77
CA PHE A 102 28.20 1.15 14.36
C PHE A 102 28.32 0.05 13.30
N ILE A 103 29.19 0.15 12.30
CA ILE A 103 29.46 -0.95 11.35
C ILE A 103 30.00 -2.17 12.11
N THR A 104 30.89 -1.94 13.08
CA THR A 104 31.42 -2.99 13.95
C THR A 104 30.31 -3.58 14.82
N PHE A 105 29.49 -2.76 15.46
CA PHE A 105 28.31 -3.19 16.22
C PHE A 105 27.31 -3.95 15.36
N VAL A 106 27.04 -3.50 14.13
CA VAL A 106 26.15 -4.18 13.20
C VAL A 106 26.74 -5.52 12.75
N SER A 107 28.06 -5.59 12.54
CA SER A 107 28.72 -6.86 12.24
C SER A 107 28.73 -7.82 13.45
N GLU A 108 28.92 -7.32 14.66
CA GLU A 108 28.99 -8.16 15.86
C GLU A 108 27.60 -8.55 16.40
N VAL A 109 26.59 -7.69 16.26
CA VAL A 109 25.21 -7.90 16.74
C VAL A 109 24.30 -8.48 15.67
N PHE A 110 24.53 -8.23 14.38
CA PHE A 110 23.73 -8.85 13.32
C PHE A 110 24.54 -9.90 12.56
N TYR A 111 25.76 -9.66 12.09
CA TYR A 111 26.47 -10.66 11.26
C TYR A 111 26.84 -11.94 12.04
N LEU A 112 27.27 -11.84 13.31
CA LEU A 112 27.64 -12.99 14.14
C LEU A 112 26.44 -13.83 14.60
N PRO A 113 25.34 -13.27 15.12
CA PRO A 113 24.13 -14.04 15.44
C PRO A 113 23.48 -14.63 14.19
N PHE A 114 23.48 -13.93 13.05
CA PHE A 114 23.02 -14.51 11.79
C PHE A 114 23.88 -15.70 11.36
N ARG A 115 25.21 -15.67 11.55
CA ARG A 115 26.11 -16.79 11.22
C ARG A 115 25.94 -17.98 12.18
N VAL A 116 25.72 -17.72 13.46
CA VAL A 116 25.43 -18.76 14.48
C VAL A 116 24.05 -19.38 14.28
N ILE A 117 23.03 -18.58 13.96
CA ILE A 117 21.70 -19.07 13.59
C ILE A 117 21.78 -19.87 12.29
N PHE A 118 22.57 -19.45 11.31
CA PHE A 118 22.79 -20.22 10.07
C PHE A 118 23.37 -21.60 10.37
N ILE A 119 24.36 -21.70 11.27
CA ILE A 119 24.98 -22.97 11.68
C ILE A 119 24.02 -23.85 12.49
N ILE A 120 23.21 -23.26 13.38
CA ILE A 120 22.21 -23.99 14.18
C ILE A 120 21.06 -24.50 13.29
N GLN A 121 20.64 -23.71 12.30
CA GLN A 121 19.52 -24.03 11.42
C GLN A 121 19.92 -25.01 10.32
N ASP A 122 21.17 -24.97 9.83
CA ASP A 122 21.73 -26.02 8.96
C ASP A 122 21.83 -27.35 9.71
N ASN A 123 22.32 -27.34 10.96
CA ASN A 123 22.37 -28.53 11.81
C ASN A 123 20.98 -29.11 12.15
N ASN A 124 19.96 -28.27 12.34
CA ASN A 124 18.59 -28.71 12.60
C ASN A 124 17.88 -29.22 11.33
N ASN A 125 18.15 -28.63 10.16
CA ASN A 125 17.66 -29.16 8.88
C ASN A 125 18.32 -30.51 8.52
N THR A 126 19.61 -30.68 8.81
CA THR A 126 20.28 -31.99 8.59
C THR A 126 19.81 -33.06 9.56
N LYS A 127 19.38 -32.71 10.78
CA LYS A 127 18.82 -33.68 11.76
C LYS A 127 17.38 -34.09 11.44
N ASN A 128 16.60 -33.23 10.78
CA ASN A 128 15.23 -33.55 10.36
C ASN A 128 15.12 -34.25 8.99
N MET A 129 16.23 -34.36 8.24
CA MET A 129 16.26 -35.12 6.97
C MET A 129 16.75 -36.57 7.11
N GLY A 130 16.97 -37.06 8.34
CA GLY A 130 17.52 -38.39 8.58
C GLY A 130 16.75 -39.18 9.64
N LYS A 131 15.48 -39.52 9.36
CA LYS A 131 14.76 -40.66 9.98
C LYS A 131 13.45 -40.92 9.24
N GLY A 132 13.57 -41.54 8.06
CA GLY A 132 12.50 -42.38 7.54
C GLY A 132 12.49 -43.69 8.32
N GLY A 133 11.36 -44.02 8.95
CA GLY A 133 11.22 -45.29 9.67
C GLY A 133 10.02 -45.33 10.62
N ASN A 134 8.89 -45.80 10.10
CA ASN A 134 7.75 -46.46 10.76
C ASN A 134 7.22 -45.91 12.10
N ALA A 135 6.08 -45.23 12.03
CA ALA A 135 5.09 -45.26 13.11
C ALA A 135 3.67 -45.29 12.55
N SER A 136 3.01 -46.42 12.83
CA SER A 136 1.60 -46.82 12.68
C SER A 136 0.58 -45.72 12.37
N ALA A 137 -0.02 -45.82 11.18
CA ALA A 137 -1.25 -45.13 10.82
C ALA A 137 -2.47 -45.81 11.44
N THR A 138 -3.22 -45.09 12.26
CA THR A 138 -4.67 -45.30 12.40
C THR A 138 -5.35 -44.06 11.86
N ALA A 139 -5.56 -44.04 10.54
CA ALA A 139 -6.34 -43.05 9.82
C ALA A 139 -7.55 -43.73 9.21
N GLY A 140 -8.73 -43.16 9.47
CA GLY A 140 -9.97 -43.52 8.77
C GLY A 140 -9.78 -43.32 7.27
N GLN A 141 -9.98 -44.40 6.52
CA GLN A 141 -9.79 -44.45 5.09
C GLN A 141 -10.86 -43.60 4.37
N ARG A 142 -10.43 -42.52 3.70
CA ARG A 142 -10.98 -42.15 2.39
C ARG A 142 -9.87 -42.30 1.37
N SER A 143 -10.15 -43.13 0.37
CA SER A 143 -9.22 -43.56 -0.67
C SER A 143 -8.78 -42.39 -1.55
N VAL A 144 -7.52 -41.97 -1.41
CA VAL A 144 -6.82 -41.24 -2.47
C VAL A 144 -6.62 -42.22 -3.63
N LYS A 145 -7.35 -42.03 -4.73
CA LYS A 145 -7.16 -42.80 -5.96
C LYS A 145 -5.79 -42.46 -6.54
N LEU A 146 -4.84 -43.39 -6.42
CA LEU A 146 -3.60 -43.34 -7.18
C LEU A 146 -3.88 -43.74 -8.63
N VAL A 147 -3.61 -42.78 -9.53
CA VAL A 147 -3.26 -42.89 -10.95
C VAL A 147 -3.85 -44.10 -11.70
N GLY A 148 -5.02 -43.90 -12.28
CA GLY A 148 -5.59 -44.74 -13.35
C GLY A 148 -5.89 -43.88 -14.58
N ASP A 149 -5.46 -44.37 -15.73
CA ASP A 149 -5.62 -43.89 -17.13
C ASP A 149 -6.01 -42.43 -17.41
N LYS A 150 -5.05 -41.66 -17.94
CA LYS A 150 -5.13 -40.21 -18.17
C LYS A 150 -5.69 -39.89 -19.55
N SER A 151 -7.00 -39.68 -19.64
CA SER A 151 -7.61 -38.74 -20.61
C SER A 151 -9.05 -38.37 -20.22
N GLU A 152 -9.34 -38.24 -18.92
CA GLU A 152 -10.67 -37.81 -18.49
C GLU A 152 -10.93 -36.39 -19.05
N LYS A 153 -12.03 -36.27 -19.80
CA LYS A 153 -12.45 -35.04 -20.45
C LYS A 153 -13.42 -34.33 -19.51
N ILE A 154 -12.99 -33.20 -18.97
CA ILE A 154 -13.73 -32.44 -17.95
C ILE A 154 -14.36 -31.20 -18.60
N THR A 155 -15.63 -30.90 -18.28
CA THR A 155 -16.31 -29.70 -18.77
C THR A 155 -16.01 -28.48 -17.89
N TRP A 156 -16.08 -27.28 -18.45
CA TRP A 156 -15.98 -26.02 -17.71
C TRP A 156 -17.04 -25.89 -16.61
N SER A 157 -18.26 -26.36 -16.88
CA SER A 157 -19.35 -26.41 -15.91
C SER A 157 -19.08 -27.31 -14.71
N GLU A 158 -18.25 -28.34 -14.88
CA GLU A 158 -17.82 -29.19 -13.78
C GLU A 158 -16.77 -28.47 -12.94
N VAL A 159 -15.76 -27.89 -13.59
CA VAL A 159 -14.71 -27.12 -12.90
C VAL A 159 -15.30 -26.03 -11.98
N LYS A 160 -16.30 -25.28 -12.46
CA LYS A 160 -16.96 -24.20 -11.69
C LYS A 160 -17.63 -24.66 -10.38
N LYS A 161 -17.78 -25.96 -10.13
CA LYS A 161 -18.34 -26.48 -8.87
C LYS A 161 -17.31 -26.58 -7.75
N HIS A 162 -16.02 -26.66 -8.08
CA HIS A 162 -14.94 -26.93 -7.14
C HIS A 162 -14.24 -25.62 -6.74
N ILE A 163 -14.89 -24.85 -5.86
CA ILE A 163 -14.54 -23.47 -5.50
C ILE A 163 -14.04 -23.26 -4.06
N THR A 164 -14.00 -24.32 -3.23
CA THR A 164 -13.63 -24.22 -1.82
C THR A 164 -12.26 -24.85 -1.55
N PRO A 165 -11.53 -24.47 -0.49
CA PRO A 165 -10.21 -25.04 -0.21
C PRO A 165 -10.21 -26.57 -0.09
N GLU A 166 -11.30 -27.14 0.43
CA GLU A 166 -11.47 -28.59 0.60
C GLU A 166 -11.80 -29.31 -0.70
N ASP A 167 -12.30 -28.58 -1.70
CA ASP A 167 -12.72 -29.05 -3.02
C ASP A 167 -12.43 -27.98 -4.08
N ALA A 168 -11.16 -27.87 -4.49
CA ALA A 168 -10.64 -26.80 -5.34
C ALA A 168 -10.01 -27.36 -6.62
N TRP A 169 -10.64 -27.07 -7.78
CA TRP A 169 -10.06 -27.36 -9.09
C TRP A 169 -9.63 -26.09 -9.79
N VAL A 170 -8.54 -26.14 -10.54
CA VAL A 170 -8.01 -25.00 -11.30
C VAL A 170 -7.65 -25.40 -12.73
N VAL A 171 -7.83 -24.48 -13.68
CA VAL A 171 -7.41 -24.70 -15.07
C VAL A 171 -6.09 -24.02 -15.34
N TYR A 172 -5.17 -24.75 -15.99
CA TYR A 172 -3.92 -24.18 -16.49
C TYR A 172 -3.63 -24.77 -17.87
N GLN A 173 -3.59 -23.92 -18.89
CA GLN A 173 -3.33 -24.30 -20.29
C GLN A 173 -4.21 -25.45 -20.78
N ASN A 174 -5.54 -25.30 -20.63
CA ASN A 174 -6.56 -26.29 -21.03
C ASN A 174 -6.46 -27.64 -20.31
N LYS A 175 -5.82 -27.68 -19.14
CA LYS A 175 -5.72 -28.87 -18.28
C LYS A 175 -6.29 -28.55 -16.91
N VAL A 176 -6.96 -29.53 -16.31
CA VAL A 176 -7.60 -29.39 -15.00
C VAL A 176 -6.72 -30.05 -13.94
N TYR A 177 -6.56 -29.35 -12.83
CA TYR A 177 -5.75 -29.78 -11.69
C TYR A 177 -6.57 -29.70 -10.41
N ASP A 178 -6.56 -30.77 -9.64
CA ASP A 178 -7.14 -30.84 -8.30
C ASP A 178 -6.10 -30.36 -7.28
N VAL A 179 -6.32 -29.18 -6.70
CA VAL A 179 -5.47 -28.56 -5.68
C VAL A 179 -6.15 -28.55 -4.31
N SER A 180 -7.18 -29.37 -4.13
CA SER A 180 -7.92 -29.50 -2.88
C SER A 180 -6.99 -29.77 -1.70
N ASN A 181 -7.23 -29.08 -0.59
CA ASN A 181 -6.48 -29.16 0.66
C ASN A 181 -4.97 -28.86 0.56
N TRP A 182 -4.49 -28.22 -0.52
CA TRP A 182 -3.07 -27.93 -0.71
C TRP A 182 -2.61 -26.62 -0.03
N HIS A 183 -2.63 -26.60 1.30
CA HIS A 183 -2.17 -25.43 2.08
C HIS A 183 -0.65 -25.32 2.17
N GLU A 184 0.10 -26.32 1.70
CA GLU A 184 1.57 -26.29 1.65
C GLU A 184 2.11 -25.51 0.44
N HIS A 185 1.24 -24.89 -0.36
CA HIS A 185 1.65 -24.05 -1.48
C HIS A 185 2.65 -22.96 -1.00
N PRO A 186 3.80 -22.77 -1.67
CA PRO A 186 4.80 -21.78 -1.22
C PRO A 186 4.30 -20.34 -1.16
N GLY A 187 3.31 -19.97 -1.99
CA GLY A 187 2.66 -18.66 -1.94
C GLY A 187 1.54 -18.55 -0.90
N GLY A 188 1.32 -19.62 -0.12
CA GLY A 188 0.23 -19.75 0.84
C GLY A 188 -1.13 -19.92 0.19
N GLY A 189 -2.15 -19.49 0.91
CA GLY A 189 -3.55 -19.55 0.52
C GLY A 189 -3.98 -18.96 -0.83
N VAL A 190 -3.11 -18.17 -1.47
CA VAL A 190 -3.37 -17.56 -2.79
C VAL A 190 -3.75 -18.57 -3.87
N ILE A 191 -3.37 -19.86 -3.74
CA ILE A 191 -3.73 -20.90 -4.70
C ILE A 191 -5.26 -21.07 -4.86
N PHE A 192 -6.02 -20.80 -3.81
CA PHE A 192 -7.48 -20.96 -3.82
C PHE A 192 -8.22 -19.76 -4.44
N THR A 193 -7.51 -18.67 -4.77
CA THR A 193 -8.13 -17.47 -5.36
C THR A 193 -8.73 -17.67 -6.76
N HIS A 194 -8.35 -18.77 -7.41
CA HIS A 194 -8.83 -19.15 -8.73
C HIS A 194 -9.47 -20.55 -8.72
N ALA A 195 -9.88 -21.04 -7.54
CA ALA A 195 -10.65 -22.28 -7.45
C ALA A 195 -11.93 -22.14 -8.29
N GLY A 196 -12.16 -23.10 -9.17
CA GLY A 196 -13.22 -23.10 -10.18
C GLY A 196 -12.95 -22.26 -11.44
N ASP A 197 -11.73 -21.74 -11.64
CA ASP A 197 -11.40 -20.80 -12.71
C ASP A 197 -10.07 -21.12 -13.44
N ASP A 198 -9.79 -20.41 -14.54
CA ASP A 198 -8.50 -20.45 -15.23
C ASP A 198 -7.46 -19.58 -14.53
N MET A 199 -6.33 -20.20 -14.21
CA MET A 199 -5.20 -19.54 -13.56
C MET A 199 -3.98 -19.38 -14.48
N THR A 200 -4.15 -19.46 -15.81
CA THR A 200 -3.02 -19.49 -16.76
C THR A 200 -2.16 -18.22 -16.68
N ASP A 201 -2.79 -17.04 -16.71
CA ASP A 201 -2.09 -15.76 -16.72
C ASP A 201 -1.57 -15.36 -15.34
N ILE A 202 -2.35 -15.59 -14.27
CA ILE A 202 -1.90 -15.37 -12.88
C ILE A 202 -0.73 -16.29 -12.52
N PHE A 203 -0.73 -17.54 -12.98
CA PHE A 203 0.37 -18.47 -12.76
C PHE A 203 1.64 -17.90 -13.36
N ALA A 204 1.58 -17.39 -14.59
CA ALA A 204 2.70 -16.75 -15.25
C ALA A 204 3.18 -15.49 -14.52
N ALA A 205 2.28 -14.71 -13.91
CA ALA A 205 2.62 -13.48 -13.17
C ALA A 205 3.47 -13.76 -11.91
N PHE A 206 3.13 -14.80 -11.15
CA PHE A 206 3.77 -15.13 -9.86
C PHE A 206 4.91 -16.14 -9.93
N HIS A 207 4.91 -17.00 -10.94
CA HIS A 207 5.83 -18.14 -10.99
C HIS A 207 6.99 -17.93 -11.96
N ALA A 208 8.19 -18.31 -11.51
CA ALA A 208 9.34 -18.44 -12.40
C ALA A 208 9.15 -19.61 -13.38
N GLN A 209 9.82 -19.54 -14.53
CA GLN A 209 9.86 -20.64 -15.50
C GLN A 209 10.29 -21.94 -14.82
N GLY A 210 9.58 -23.03 -15.12
CA GLY A 210 9.85 -24.36 -14.56
C GLY A 210 9.00 -24.71 -13.33
N SER A 211 8.30 -23.74 -12.71
CA SER A 211 7.36 -24.00 -11.61
C SER A 211 6.25 -24.99 -12.00
N GLN A 212 5.90 -25.07 -13.29
CA GLN A 212 4.91 -26.01 -13.81
C GLN A 212 5.27 -27.49 -13.58
N ALA A 213 6.53 -27.82 -13.27
CA ALA A 213 6.92 -29.19 -12.95
C ALA A 213 6.14 -29.75 -11.74
N MET A 214 5.81 -28.90 -10.76
CA MET A 214 5.04 -29.31 -9.58
C MET A 214 3.58 -29.61 -9.91
N MET A 215 3.01 -28.98 -10.95
CA MET A 215 1.60 -29.15 -11.34
C MET A 215 1.27 -30.59 -11.76
N LYS A 216 2.26 -31.35 -12.24
CA LYS A 216 2.07 -32.73 -12.70
C LYS A 216 1.42 -33.66 -11.67
N LYS A 217 1.63 -33.38 -10.37
CA LYS A 217 1.09 -34.18 -9.26
C LYS A 217 -0.40 -33.94 -9.00
N PHE A 218 -0.94 -32.82 -9.49
CA PHE A 218 -2.34 -32.41 -9.29
C PHE A 218 -3.20 -32.64 -10.53
N TYR A 219 -2.60 -33.05 -11.65
CA TYR A 219 -3.33 -33.20 -12.92
C TYR A 219 -4.36 -34.32 -12.86
N ILE A 220 -5.62 -34.00 -13.20
CA ILE A 220 -6.74 -34.95 -13.21
C ILE A 220 -7.32 -35.20 -14.61
N GLY A 221 -7.21 -34.25 -15.54
CA GLY A 221 -7.80 -34.42 -16.87
C GLY A 221 -7.59 -33.23 -17.80
N ASP A 222 -8.03 -33.39 -19.05
CA ASP A 222 -8.03 -32.31 -20.03
C ASP A 222 -9.39 -31.61 -20.06
N LEU A 223 -9.36 -30.29 -20.12
CA LEU A 223 -10.56 -29.50 -20.30
C LEU A 223 -11.10 -29.69 -21.73
N ILE A 224 -12.41 -29.86 -21.87
CA ILE A 224 -13.09 -29.90 -23.18
C ILE A 224 -13.13 -28.46 -23.73
N PRO A 225 -12.40 -28.14 -24.83
CA PRO A 225 -12.33 -26.77 -25.34
C PRO A 225 -13.70 -26.19 -25.70
N GLU A 226 -14.62 -27.02 -26.21
CA GLU A 226 -15.97 -26.64 -26.60
C GLU A 226 -16.88 -26.35 -25.39
N SER A 227 -16.45 -26.72 -24.18
CA SER A 227 -17.21 -26.46 -22.95
C SER A 227 -16.92 -25.10 -22.32
N VAL A 228 -15.84 -24.44 -22.74
CA VAL A 228 -15.49 -23.09 -22.25
C VAL A 228 -16.53 -22.11 -22.77
N GLU A 229 -17.02 -21.22 -21.90
CA GLU A 229 -17.87 -20.11 -22.34
C GLU A 229 -17.15 -19.36 -23.48
N HIS A 230 -17.82 -19.25 -24.62
CA HIS A 230 -17.22 -18.68 -25.82
C HIS A 230 -16.82 -17.22 -25.57
N LYS A 231 -15.51 -16.99 -25.44
CA LYS A 231 -14.90 -15.66 -25.53
C LYS A 231 -14.98 -15.21 -26.98
N ASP A 232 -15.33 -13.95 -27.19
CA ASP A 232 -15.32 -13.40 -28.55
C ASP A 232 -13.87 -13.31 -29.09
N GLN A 233 -13.73 -13.21 -30.41
CA GLN A 233 -12.42 -13.18 -31.05
C GLN A 233 -11.58 -11.98 -30.58
N ARG A 234 -12.20 -10.84 -30.28
CA ARG A 234 -11.50 -9.64 -29.81
C ARG A 234 -10.88 -9.89 -28.43
N GLN A 235 -11.57 -10.60 -27.55
CA GLN A 235 -11.06 -10.98 -26.23
C GLN A 235 -9.90 -11.98 -26.34
N LEU A 236 -9.98 -12.97 -27.24
CA LEU A 236 -8.89 -13.91 -27.48
C LEU A 236 -7.64 -13.21 -28.04
N ASP A 237 -7.81 -12.33 -29.03
CA ASP A 237 -6.72 -11.56 -29.61
C ASP A 237 -6.09 -10.60 -28.59
N PHE A 238 -6.93 -10.02 -27.72
CA PHE A 238 -6.49 -9.20 -26.61
C PHE A 238 -5.58 -10.00 -25.65
N GLU A 239 -6.04 -11.16 -25.16
CA GLU A 239 -5.27 -11.99 -24.23
C GLU A 239 -3.92 -12.40 -24.82
N LYS A 240 -3.94 -12.74 -26.12
CA LYS A 240 -2.70 -13.00 -26.86
C LYS A 240 -1.79 -11.77 -26.86
N GLY A 241 -2.33 -10.58 -27.13
CA GLY A 241 -1.60 -9.32 -27.06
C GLY A 241 -0.95 -9.07 -25.68
N TYR A 242 -1.67 -9.37 -24.59
CA TYR A 242 -1.13 -9.26 -23.23
C TYR A 242 0.04 -10.25 -23.01
N ARG A 243 -0.11 -11.50 -23.44
CA ARG A 243 0.95 -12.52 -23.35
C ARG A 243 2.18 -12.15 -24.19
N ASP A 244 1.96 -11.57 -25.37
CA ASP A 244 3.02 -11.05 -26.26
C ASP A 244 3.74 -9.83 -25.61
N LEU A 245 3.00 -8.93 -24.94
CA LEU A 245 3.58 -7.84 -24.15
C LEU A 245 4.46 -8.39 -23.03
N ARG A 246 4.00 -9.39 -22.28
CA ARG A 246 4.82 -10.06 -21.25
C ARG A 246 6.10 -10.64 -21.84
N ALA A 247 6.02 -11.34 -22.96
CA ALA A 247 7.18 -11.90 -23.64
C ALA A 247 8.19 -10.81 -24.06
N LYS A 248 7.69 -9.68 -24.58
CA LYS A 248 8.50 -8.50 -24.92
C LYS A 248 9.23 -7.93 -23.69
N LEU A 249 8.55 -7.78 -22.56
CA LEU A 249 9.16 -7.30 -21.31
C LEU A 249 10.28 -8.23 -20.81
N VAL A 250 10.10 -9.56 -20.96
CA VAL A 250 11.14 -10.55 -20.66
C VAL A 250 12.34 -10.38 -21.58
N MET A 251 12.13 -10.26 -22.90
CA MET A 251 13.21 -10.07 -23.88
C MET A 251 13.99 -8.77 -23.65
N MET A 252 13.31 -7.70 -23.24
CA MET A 252 13.94 -6.42 -22.87
C MET A 252 14.72 -6.47 -21.55
N GLY A 253 14.69 -7.60 -20.84
CA GLY A 253 15.35 -7.77 -19.55
C GLY A 253 14.71 -6.97 -18.41
N MET A 254 13.44 -6.59 -18.53
CA MET A 254 12.77 -5.75 -17.52
C MET A 254 12.57 -6.45 -16.17
N PHE A 255 12.66 -7.78 -16.11
CA PHE A 255 12.63 -8.55 -14.86
C PHE A 255 14.00 -8.67 -14.18
N LYS A 256 15.07 -8.03 -14.71
CA LYS A 256 16.40 -8.03 -14.09
C LYS A 256 16.55 -6.83 -13.15
N SER A 257 16.76 -7.11 -11.86
CA SER A 257 16.94 -6.08 -10.82
C SER A 257 18.28 -5.34 -10.95
N SER A 258 18.30 -4.03 -10.66
CA SER A 258 19.54 -3.27 -10.48
C SER A 258 20.04 -3.37 -9.03
N LYS A 259 21.12 -4.12 -8.77
CA LYS A 259 21.68 -4.26 -7.42
C LYS A 259 22.16 -2.94 -6.80
N PRO A 260 22.86 -2.05 -7.54
CA PRO A 260 23.25 -0.74 -7.01
C PRO A 260 22.04 0.11 -6.61
N PHE A 261 20.94 0.05 -7.36
CA PHE A 261 19.69 0.75 -7.01
C PHE A 261 19.13 0.28 -5.66
N TYR A 262 19.05 -1.04 -5.45
CA TYR A 262 18.57 -1.58 -4.18
C TYR A 262 19.53 -1.32 -3.02
N ALA A 263 20.85 -1.40 -3.25
CA ALA A 263 21.84 -1.02 -2.25
C ALA A 263 21.69 0.44 -1.81
N TYR A 264 21.46 1.35 -2.77
CA TYR A 264 21.14 2.75 -2.49
C TYR A 264 19.86 2.88 -1.67
N LYS A 265 18.75 2.24 -2.08
CA LYS A 265 17.46 2.32 -1.36
C LYS A 265 17.57 1.80 0.07
N CYS A 266 18.23 0.67 0.28
CA CYS A 266 18.50 0.13 1.61
C CYS A 266 19.36 1.09 2.46
N SER A 267 20.44 1.64 1.90
CA SER A 267 21.34 2.55 2.63
C SER A 267 20.67 3.87 2.98
N PHE A 268 19.92 4.44 2.02
CA PHE A 268 19.13 5.64 2.24
C PHE A 268 18.10 5.43 3.36
N ASN A 269 17.38 4.30 3.34
CA ASN A 269 16.40 4.01 4.38
C ASN A 269 17.05 3.85 5.76
N MET A 270 18.18 3.15 5.84
CA MET A 270 18.96 3.06 7.09
C MET A 270 19.42 4.41 7.60
N SER A 271 19.79 5.34 6.72
CA SER A 271 20.21 6.68 7.12
C SER A 271 19.07 7.48 7.77
N MET A 272 17.81 7.28 7.35
CA MET A 272 16.66 7.91 8.00
C MET A 272 16.45 7.40 9.42
N TRP A 273 16.56 6.08 9.63
CA TRP A 273 16.47 5.50 10.97
C TRP A 273 17.59 5.98 11.89
N LEU A 274 18.84 5.98 11.39
CA LEU A 274 19.99 6.50 12.14
C LEU A 274 19.81 7.98 12.50
N THR A 275 19.26 8.77 11.57
CA THR A 275 18.98 10.19 11.81
C THR A 275 17.92 10.37 12.89
N ALA A 276 16.80 9.62 12.83
CA ALA A 276 15.78 9.65 13.87
C ALA A 276 16.36 9.26 15.25
N VAL A 277 17.15 8.19 15.32
CA VAL A 277 17.85 7.77 16.55
C VAL A 277 18.77 8.88 17.07
N ALA A 278 19.56 9.51 16.20
CA ALA A 278 20.45 10.61 16.56
C ALA A 278 19.69 11.85 17.06
N MET A 279 18.56 12.19 16.44
CA MET A 279 17.69 13.30 16.86
C MET A 279 17.14 13.09 18.27
N VAL A 280 16.83 11.84 18.64
CA VAL A 280 16.44 11.50 20.01
C VAL A 280 17.63 11.55 20.94
N TYR A 281 18.77 10.96 20.57
CA TYR A 281 19.91 10.79 21.47
C TYR A 281 20.63 12.10 21.80
N TYR A 282 20.86 12.97 20.81
CA TYR A 282 21.71 14.16 20.94
C TYR A 282 20.96 15.45 21.27
N SER A 283 19.64 15.42 21.33
CA SER A 283 18.82 16.58 21.62
C SER A 283 17.82 16.26 22.73
N ASP A 284 17.46 17.27 23.52
CA ASP A 284 16.34 17.20 24.47
C ASP A 284 15.14 18.05 23.98
N SER A 285 15.27 18.71 22.83
CA SER A 285 14.21 19.54 22.24
C SER A 285 13.01 18.70 21.84
N MET A 286 11.83 19.08 22.35
CA MET A 286 10.54 18.50 21.96
C MET A 286 10.32 18.52 20.44
N ALA A 287 10.67 19.63 19.77
CA ALA A 287 10.50 19.75 18.33
C ALA A 287 11.37 18.74 17.56
N MET A 288 12.58 18.48 18.04
CA MET A 288 13.45 17.45 17.46
C MET A 288 12.89 16.04 17.67
N HIS A 289 12.29 15.76 18.83
CA HIS A 289 11.67 14.45 19.07
C HIS A 289 10.41 14.23 18.22
N ILE A 290 9.58 15.27 18.03
CA ILE A 290 8.44 15.21 17.09
C ILE A 290 8.95 14.98 15.66
N GLY A 291 9.97 15.73 15.22
CA GLY A 291 10.60 15.54 13.92
C GLY A 291 11.15 14.12 13.74
N SER A 292 11.79 13.57 14.78
CA SER A 292 12.26 12.18 14.81
C SER A 292 11.12 11.19 14.69
N ALA A 293 10.02 11.38 15.42
CA ALA A 293 8.86 10.50 15.36
C ALA A 293 8.24 10.47 13.94
N LEU A 294 8.10 11.64 13.30
CA LEU A 294 7.62 11.74 11.91
C LEU A 294 8.59 11.08 10.92
N LEU A 295 9.89 11.28 11.10
CA LEU A 295 10.93 10.64 10.28
C LEU A 295 10.93 9.12 10.45
N LEU A 296 10.70 8.63 11.68
CA LEU A 296 10.55 7.20 11.95
C LEU A 296 9.27 6.65 11.28
N GLY A 297 8.21 7.44 11.24
CA GLY A 297 6.99 7.13 10.49
C GLY A 297 7.24 6.92 8.99
N LEU A 298 8.02 7.83 8.38
CA LEU A 298 8.47 7.72 6.98
C LEU A 298 9.44 6.55 6.77
N PHE A 299 10.38 6.33 7.68
CA PHE A 299 11.30 5.19 7.64
C PHE A 299 10.54 3.86 7.58
N TRP A 300 9.54 3.69 8.44
CA TRP A 300 8.70 2.50 8.45
C TRP A 300 7.90 2.34 7.16
N GLN A 301 7.33 3.43 6.65
CA GLN A 301 6.65 3.39 5.35
C GLN A 301 7.60 2.91 4.23
N GLN A 302 8.82 3.44 4.18
CA GLN A 302 9.84 3.01 3.21
C GLN A 302 10.37 1.58 3.46
N CYS A 303 10.41 1.10 4.71
CA CYS A 303 10.66 -0.31 5.03
C CYS A 303 9.61 -1.22 4.42
N GLY A 304 8.32 -0.82 4.48
CA GLY A 304 7.22 -1.54 3.83
C GLY A 304 7.47 -1.72 2.33
N TRP A 305 7.95 -0.67 1.65
CA TRP A 305 8.31 -0.75 0.23
C TRP A 305 9.48 -1.71 -0.02
N LEU A 306 10.53 -1.67 0.80
CA LEU A 306 11.65 -2.59 0.63
C LEU A 306 11.21 -4.04 0.87
N ALA A 307 10.51 -4.31 1.97
CA ALA A 307 9.97 -5.63 2.28
C ALA A 307 9.11 -6.15 1.12
N HIS A 308 8.21 -5.32 0.60
CA HIS A 308 7.39 -5.61 -0.58
C HIS A 308 8.22 -6.10 -1.78
N ASP A 309 9.24 -5.35 -2.20
CA ASP A 309 10.07 -5.72 -3.36
C ASP A 309 10.85 -7.03 -3.15
N PHE A 310 11.37 -7.26 -1.94
CA PHE A 310 12.12 -8.47 -1.62
C PHE A 310 11.22 -9.71 -1.51
N LEU A 311 10.00 -9.54 -0.97
CA LEU A 311 9.04 -10.62 -0.79
C LEU A 311 8.25 -10.95 -2.06
N HIS A 312 8.14 -10.00 -2.99
CA HIS A 312 7.79 -10.28 -4.39
C HIS A 312 8.96 -10.84 -5.21
N HIS A 313 10.10 -11.10 -4.57
CA HIS A 313 11.28 -11.69 -5.20
C HIS A 313 11.77 -10.94 -6.44
N GLN A 314 11.53 -9.64 -6.49
CA GLN A 314 11.93 -8.78 -7.60
C GLN A 314 13.45 -8.63 -7.66
N VAL A 315 14.12 -8.78 -6.51
CA VAL A 315 15.54 -8.53 -6.38
C VAL A 315 16.34 -9.80 -6.68
N PHE A 316 16.09 -10.91 -5.98
CA PHE A 316 16.93 -12.11 -6.07
C PHE A 316 16.29 -13.22 -6.90
N LYS A 317 17.13 -13.93 -7.68
CA LYS A 317 16.66 -15.12 -8.43
C LYS A 317 16.19 -16.24 -7.51
N GLN A 318 16.89 -16.46 -6.38
CA GLN A 318 16.50 -17.46 -5.40
C GLN A 318 15.58 -16.81 -4.36
N ARG A 319 14.37 -17.36 -4.22
CA ARG A 319 13.33 -16.86 -3.30
C ARG A 319 13.81 -16.75 -1.85
N LYS A 320 14.64 -17.71 -1.39
CA LYS A 320 15.23 -17.72 -0.03
C LYS A 320 15.94 -16.41 0.34
N TYR A 321 16.67 -15.79 -0.59
CA TYR A 321 17.35 -14.51 -0.28
C TYR A 321 16.36 -13.34 -0.22
N GLY A 322 15.32 -13.37 -1.05
CA GLY A 322 14.21 -12.42 -0.96
C GLY A 322 13.50 -12.53 0.38
N ASP A 323 13.20 -13.76 0.81
CA ASP A 323 12.61 -14.05 2.13
C ASP A 323 13.47 -13.48 3.26
N LEU A 324 14.75 -13.84 3.34
CA LEU A 324 15.62 -13.42 4.45
C LEU A 324 15.78 -11.90 4.55
N VAL A 325 15.92 -11.21 3.41
CA VAL A 325 16.01 -9.75 3.39
C VAL A 325 14.64 -9.12 3.67
N GLY A 326 13.56 -9.79 3.26
CA GLY A 326 12.19 -9.44 3.63
C GLY A 326 11.92 -9.57 5.13
N ILE A 327 12.48 -10.56 5.85
CA ILE A 327 12.41 -10.64 7.32
C ILE A 327 13.11 -9.45 7.95
N PHE A 328 14.27 -9.07 7.42
CA PHE A 328 14.98 -7.92 7.95
C PHE A 328 14.17 -6.63 7.80
N TRP A 329 13.66 -6.33 6.60
CA TRP A 329 12.91 -5.10 6.37
C TRP A 329 11.48 -5.13 6.91
N GLY A 330 10.81 -6.28 6.84
CA GLY A 330 9.45 -6.54 7.31
C GLY A 330 9.41 -6.75 8.82
N ASP A 331 9.90 -7.87 9.31
CA ASP A 331 9.76 -8.25 10.71
C ASP A 331 10.57 -7.35 11.65
N LEU A 332 11.87 -7.17 11.40
CA LEU A 332 12.75 -6.43 12.32
C LEU A 332 12.59 -4.91 12.21
N MET A 333 12.66 -4.36 11.00
CA MET A 333 12.67 -2.91 10.80
C MET A 333 11.26 -2.34 10.77
N GLN A 334 10.32 -3.00 10.09
CA GLN A 334 8.93 -2.53 9.98
C GLN A 334 8.00 -3.05 11.09
N GLY A 335 8.26 -4.23 11.66
CA GLY A 335 7.39 -4.88 12.64
C GLY A 335 6.28 -5.74 12.02
N PHE A 336 6.32 -5.99 10.71
CA PHE A 336 5.32 -6.78 10.00
C PHE A 336 5.82 -8.20 9.74
N SER A 337 5.02 -9.21 10.09
CA SER A 337 5.40 -10.61 9.84
C SER A 337 5.43 -10.87 8.34
N MET A 338 6.53 -11.47 7.86
CA MET A 338 6.62 -11.93 6.48
C MET A 338 5.45 -12.85 6.12
N GLN A 339 5.15 -13.84 6.95
CA GLN A 339 4.11 -14.82 6.68
C GLN A 339 2.74 -14.13 6.59
N TRP A 340 2.40 -13.27 7.56
CA TRP A 340 1.17 -12.48 7.54
C TRP A 340 1.06 -11.65 6.26
N TRP A 341 2.14 -10.95 5.90
CA TRP A 341 2.18 -10.12 4.70
C TRP A 341 1.98 -10.95 3.43
N LYS A 342 2.66 -12.09 3.29
CA LYS A 342 2.52 -12.97 2.12
C LYS A 342 1.10 -13.52 1.99
N ASN A 343 0.50 -13.95 3.10
CA ASN A 343 -0.85 -14.51 3.08
C ASN A 343 -1.89 -13.47 2.66
N LYS A 344 -1.71 -12.22 3.07
CA LYS A 344 -2.62 -11.13 2.72
C LYS A 344 -2.33 -10.56 1.33
N HIS A 345 -1.13 -10.05 1.14
CA HIS A 345 -0.73 -9.25 -0.02
C HIS A 345 -0.73 -10.05 -1.32
N ASN A 346 -0.32 -11.33 -1.30
CA ASN A 346 -0.37 -12.14 -2.51
C ASN A 346 -1.81 -12.42 -2.96
N GLY A 347 -2.75 -12.55 -2.00
CA GLY A 347 -4.18 -12.66 -2.29
C GLY A 347 -4.70 -11.41 -3.01
N HIS A 348 -4.38 -10.24 -2.48
CA HIS A 348 -4.72 -8.95 -3.12
C HIS A 348 -4.18 -8.85 -4.54
N HIS A 349 -2.91 -9.21 -4.78
CA HIS A 349 -2.33 -9.20 -6.12
C HIS A 349 -3.00 -10.20 -7.08
N ALA A 350 -3.53 -11.31 -6.55
CA ALA A 350 -4.20 -12.30 -7.39
C ALA A 350 -5.58 -11.82 -7.86
N VAL A 351 -6.32 -11.15 -7.00
CA VAL A 351 -7.74 -10.81 -7.21
C VAL A 351 -8.10 -9.42 -6.65
N PRO A 352 -7.42 -8.32 -7.07
CA PRO A 352 -7.63 -7.01 -6.46
C PRO A 352 -9.07 -6.50 -6.61
N ASN A 353 -9.61 -5.93 -5.54
CA ASN A 353 -10.99 -5.48 -5.37
C ASN A 353 -12.07 -6.51 -5.79
N LEU A 354 -11.81 -7.81 -5.62
CA LEU A 354 -12.82 -8.84 -5.83
C LEU A 354 -13.52 -9.17 -4.51
N HIS A 355 -14.85 -9.17 -4.49
CA HIS A 355 -15.63 -9.67 -3.36
C HIS A 355 -15.72 -11.20 -3.44
N ASN A 356 -15.57 -11.90 -2.32
CA ASN A 356 -15.65 -13.36 -2.27
C ASN A 356 -17.00 -13.85 -2.86
N SER A 357 -16.97 -14.98 -3.59
CA SER A 357 -18.20 -15.60 -4.11
C SER A 357 -19.13 -16.10 -3.01
N THR A 358 -18.56 -16.68 -1.95
CA THR A 358 -19.28 -17.26 -0.82
C THR A 358 -18.52 -16.97 0.48
N LEU A 359 -19.10 -17.35 1.62
CA LEU A 359 -18.42 -17.22 2.92
C LEU A 359 -17.28 -18.23 3.10
N GLU A 360 -17.32 -19.33 2.36
CA GLU A 360 -16.37 -20.44 2.47
C GLU A 360 -15.29 -20.37 1.39
N SER A 361 -15.56 -19.66 0.28
CA SER A 361 -14.58 -19.43 -0.79
C SER A 361 -13.50 -18.44 -0.36
N GLN A 362 -12.34 -18.56 -0.99
CA GLN A 362 -11.15 -17.77 -0.69
C GLN A 362 -10.65 -17.05 -1.94
N ASP A 363 -11.63 -16.48 -2.64
CA ASP A 363 -11.50 -15.94 -3.99
C ASP A 363 -11.58 -14.41 -4.05
N GLY A 364 -11.76 -13.70 -2.94
CA GLY A 364 -11.75 -12.24 -2.93
C GLY A 364 -10.52 -11.62 -2.26
N ASP A 365 -10.49 -10.30 -2.37
CA ASP A 365 -9.39 -9.44 -1.98
C ASP A 365 -9.40 -9.14 -0.47
N PRO A 366 -8.37 -9.58 0.29
CA PRO A 366 -8.29 -9.27 1.71
C PRO A 366 -7.96 -7.79 2.01
N ASP A 367 -7.58 -6.97 1.03
CA ASP A 367 -7.27 -5.55 1.23
C ASP A 367 -8.53 -4.66 1.25
N ILE A 368 -9.64 -5.11 0.67
CA ILE A 368 -10.94 -4.44 0.82
C ILE A 368 -11.75 -4.98 1.99
N ASP A 369 -11.33 -6.06 2.67
CA ASP A 369 -12.03 -6.59 3.85
C ASP A 369 -11.78 -5.72 5.10
N THR A 370 -12.49 -4.59 5.15
CA THR A 370 -12.36 -3.57 6.19
C THR A 370 -13.63 -3.36 7.00
N MET A 371 -14.65 -4.19 6.80
CA MET A 371 -15.86 -4.14 7.59
C MET A 371 -15.57 -4.53 9.05
N PRO A 372 -16.25 -3.91 10.04
CA PRO A 372 -17.33 -2.93 9.91
C PRO A 372 -16.87 -1.46 9.79
N LEU A 373 -15.58 -1.16 9.61
CA LEU A 373 -15.06 0.21 9.65
C LEU A 373 -15.28 0.98 8.35
N LEU A 374 -15.01 0.32 7.21
CA LEU A 374 -15.17 0.90 5.87
C LEU A 374 -15.81 -0.14 4.95
N ALA A 375 -16.78 0.30 4.15
CA ALA A 375 -17.40 -0.48 3.09
C ALA A 375 -16.96 0.08 1.72
N TRP A 376 -16.37 -0.77 0.89
CA TRP A 376 -15.92 -0.38 -0.45
C TRP A 376 -16.97 -0.64 -1.53
N SER A 377 -18.04 -1.36 -1.20
CA SER A 377 -19.20 -1.54 -2.07
C SER A 377 -20.47 -1.72 -1.24
N LEU A 378 -21.62 -1.45 -1.85
CA LEU A 378 -22.90 -1.72 -1.21
C LEU A 378 -23.05 -3.20 -0.85
N LYS A 379 -22.64 -4.08 -1.76
CA LYS A 379 -22.70 -5.53 -1.55
C LYS A 379 -21.88 -5.98 -0.35
N GLN A 380 -20.70 -5.39 -0.13
CA GLN A 380 -19.90 -5.72 1.05
C GLN A 380 -20.64 -5.37 2.35
N ALA A 381 -21.30 -4.22 2.39
CA ALA A 381 -22.14 -3.84 3.53
C ALA A 381 -23.33 -4.79 3.71
N GLN A 382 -23.96 -5.24 2.62
CA GLN A 382 -25.05 -6.22 2.63
C GLN A 382 -24.59 -7.59 3.13
N SER A 383 -23.52 -8.16 2.57
CA SER A 383 -22.96 -9.44 3.00
C SER A 383 -22.58 -9.42 4.48
N PHE A 384 -22.02 -8.32 4.98
CA PHE A 384 -21.75 -8.18 6.40
C PHE A 384 -23.04 -8.19 7.24
N ARG A 385 -24.13 -7.57 6.79
CA ARG A 385 -25.45 -7.63 7.46
C ARG A 385 -26.00 -9.06 7.48
N GLU A 386 -25.94 -9.76 6.36
CA GLU A 386 -26.43 -11.15 6.22
C GLU A 386 -25.72 -12.09 7.19
N VAL A 387 -24.39 -12.04 7.23
CA VAL A 387 -23.57 -12.85 8.16
C VAL A 387 -23.90 -12.56 9.62
N ASN A 388 -24.21 -11.30 9.93
CA ASN A 388 -24.59 -10.88 11.28
C ASN A 388 -26.11 -10.98 11.55
N ALA A 389 -26.85 -11.75 10.75
CA ALA A 389 -28.30 -11.97 10.90
C ALA A 389 -29.12 -10.67 10.98
N GLY A 390 -28.74 -9.67 10.18
CA GLY A 390 -29.38 -8.36 10.15
C GLY A 390 -29.16 -7.51 11.41
N LYS A 391 -28.31 -7.95 12.36
CA LYS A 391 -27.96 -7.18 13.56
C LYS A 391 -26.92 -6.11 13.23
N ASP A 392 -27.31 -5.16 12.40
CA ASP A 392 -26.52 -3.95 12.19
C ASP A 392 -26.53 -3.11 13.47
N SER A 393 -25.49 -3.25 14.28
CA SER A 393 -25.33 -2.39 15.46
C SER A 393 -25.39 -0.91 15.04
N ALA A 394 -25.85 -0.03 15.95
CA ALA A 394 -25.81 1.41 15.71
C ALA A 394 -24.40 1.88 15.33
N PHE A 395 -23.36 1.18 15.80
CA PHE A 395 -21.99 1.40 15.41
C PHE A 395 -21.74 1.15 13.91
N VAL A 396 -22.14 0.01 13.35
CA VAL A 396 -21.94 -0.32 11.92
C VAL A 396 -22.60 0.73 11.02
N ARG A 397 -23.86 1.07 11.32
CA ARG A 397 -24.60 2.10 10.58
C ARG A 397 -23.90 3.45 10.64
N THR A 398 -23.41 3.82 11.81
CA THR A 398 -22.68 5.08 12.02
C THR A 398 -21.33 5.07 11.30
N ALA A 399 -20.60 3.96 11.34
CA ALA A 399 -19.32 3.79 10.67
C ALA A 399 -19.47 3.96 9.16
N ILE A 400 -20.39 3.23 8.52
CA ILE A 400 -20.65 3.34 7.08
C ILE A 400 -21.19 4.73 6.71
N LYS A 401 -22.09 5.31 7.50
CA LYS A 401 -22.64 6.66 7.23
C LYS A 401 -21.56 7.74 7.20
N TYR A 402 -20.56 7.66 8.07
CA TYR A 402 -19.52 8.69 8.22
C TYR A 402 -18.15 8.25 7.69
N GLN A 403 -18.07 7.14 6.94
CA GLN A 403 -16.80 6.52 6.53
C GLN A 403 -15.88 7.46 5.74
N ALA A 404 -16.43 8.33 4.87
CA ALA A 404 -15.64 9.31 4.14
C ALA A 404 -14.98 10.33 5.09
N PHE A 405 -15.68 10.75 6.15
CA PHE A 405 -15.14 11.66 7.16
C PHE A 405 -14.13 10.97 8.09
N THR A 406 -14.40 9.71 8.48
CA THR A 406 -13.53 8.96 9.39
C THR A 406 -12.34 8.29 8.69
N TYR A 407 -12.25 8.37 7.36
CA TYR A 407 -11.20 7.75 6.56
C TYR A 407 -9.78 8.07 7.07
N PHE A 408 -9.40 9.34 7.14
CA PHE A 408 -8.07 9.74 7.62
C PHE A 408 -7.82 9.39 9.10
N PRO A 409 -8.77 9.62 10.03
CA PRO A 409 -8.66 9.09 11.39
C PRO A 409 -8.40 7.58 11.45
N ILE A 410 -9.04 6.79 10.60
CA ILE A 410 -8.82 5.34 10.50
C ILE A 410 -7.40 5.05 9.96
N LEU A 411 -6.93 5.79 8.96
CA LEU A 411 -5.58 5.60 8.40
C LEU A 411 -4.48 5.83 9.44
N LEU A 412 -4.64 6.80 10.35
CA LEU A 412 -3.71 7.01 11.47
C LEU A 412 -3.56 5.74 12.32
N LEU A 413 -4.62 4.94 12.46
CA LEU A 413 -4.62 3.73 13.28
C LEU A 413 -4.27 2.45 12.48
N ALA A 414 -4.14 2.54 11.14
CA ALA A 414 -3.93 1.38 10.27
C ALA A 414 -2.70 0.56 10.68
N ARG A 415 -1.60 1.21 11.06
CA ARG A 415 -0.38 0.54 11.52
C ARG A 415 -0.62 -0.33 12.75
N ILE A 416 -1.44 0.11 13.70
CA ILE A 416 -1.72 -0.66 14.91
C ILE A 416 -2.41 -1.97 14.56
N SER A 417 -3.35 -1.92 13.61
CA SER A 417 -4.02 -3.12 13.09
C SER A 417 -3.02 -4.11 12.48
N TRP A 418 -2.13 -3.64 11.59
CA TRP A 418 -1.14 -4.49 10.93
C TRP A 418 -0.09 -5.06 11.89
N LEU A 419 0.37 -4.28 12.87
CA LEU A 419 1.26 -4.77 13.92
C LEU A 419 0.59 -5.85 14.77
N ARG A 420 -0.69 -5.65 15.13
CA ARG A 420 -1.47 -6.64 15.88
C ARG A 420 -1.58 -7.97 15.11
N GLU A 421 -1.97 -7.92 13.84
CA GLU A 421 -2.13 -9.14 13.04
C GLU A 421 -0.78 -9.83 12.75
N SER A 422 0.28 -9.05 12.57
CA SER A 422 1.64 -9.57 12.45
C SER A 422 2.10 -10.31 13.70
N PHE A 423 1.87 -9.71 14.88
CA PHE A 423 2.20 -10.34 16.17
C PHE A 423 1.37 -11.61 16.38
N LYS A 424 0.06 -11.56 16.12
CA LYS A 424 -0.82 -12.74 16.24
C LYS A 424 -0.35 -13.89 15.36
N THR A 425 -0.01 -13.60 14.11
CA THR A 425 0.49 -14.60 13.15
C THR A 425 1.81 -15.21 13.60
N ALA A 426 2.80 -14.38 13.94
CA ALA A 426 4.13 -14.87 14.29
C ALA A 426 4.17 -15.67 15.62
N TYR A 427 3.27 -15.37 16.56
CA TYR A 427 3.20 -16.08 17.84
C TYR A 427 2.11 -17.13 17.92
N GLY A 428 1.39 -17.40 16.82
CA GLY A 428 0.34 -18.42 16.77
C GLY A 428 -0.88 -18.08 17.63
N LEU A 429 -1.15 -16.78 17.86
CA LEU A 429 -2.31 -16.29 18.61
C LEU A 429 -3.51 -15.97 17.70
N GLY A 430 -3.33 -16.09 16.39
CA GLY A 430 -4.36 -15.92 15.39
C GLY A 430 -3.77 -15.80 13.99
N ALA A 431 -4.63 -15.62 12.99
CA ALA A 431 -4.24 -15.47 11.59
C ALA A 431 -5.06 -14.38 10.93
N ALA A 432 -4.62 -13.96 9.73
CA ALA A 432 -5.31 -12.94 8.94
C ALA A 432 -6.67 -13.38 8.40
N SER A 433 -6.86 -14.69 8.21
CA SER A 433 -8.08 -15.31 7.69
C SER A 433 -8.16 -16.76 8.16
N ASP A 434 -9.32 -17.40 7.98
CA ASP A 434 -9.49 -18.82 8.30
C ASP A 434 -8.55 -19.72 7.47
N ASN A 435 -8.24 -19.34 6.23
CA ASN A 435 -7.22 -20.06 5.47
C ASN A 435 -5.82 -19.89 6.05
N ALA A 436 -5.45 -18.64 6.38
CA ALA A 436 -4.14 -18.40 6.95
C ALA A 436 -3.99 -19.18 8.25
N LYS A 437 -5.08 -19.35 9.00
CA LYS A 437 -5.12 -20.23 10.17
C LYS A 437 -4.87 -21.69 9.80
N LEU A 438 -5.60 -22.24 8.83
CA LEU A 438 -5.41 -23.63 8.36
C LEU A 438 -4.00 -23.87 7.80
N GLU A 439 -3.44 -22.91 7.05
CA GLU A 439 -2.07 -22.93 6.56
C GLU A 439 -1.08 -22.96 7.73
N LEU A 440 -1.25 -22.09 8.73
CA LEU A 440 -0.39 -22.07 9.91
C LEU A 440 -0.53 -23.34 10.76
N GLU A 441 -1.71 -23.95 10.83
CA GLU A 441 -1.93 -25.22 11.53
C GLU A 441 -1.25 -26.40 10.81
N LYS A 442 -1.33 -26.45 9.47
CA LYS A 442 -0.77 -27.55 8.67
C LYS A 442 0.74 -27.42 8.43
N ARG A 443 1.22 -26.22 8.14
CA ARG A 443 2.62 -25.95 7.73
C ARG A 443 3.44 -25.21 8.78
N GLY A 444 2.80 -24.39 9.62
CA GLY A 444 3.48 -23.42 10.47
C GLY A 444 4.12 -22.27 9.70
N LEU A 445 4.82 -21.39 10.42
CA LEU A 445 5.59 -20.31 9.81
C LEU A 445 6.71 -20.88 8.93
N GLN A 446 6.98 -20.23 7.80
CA GLN A 446 8.10 -20.62 6.95
C GLN A 446 9.45 -20.46 7.66
N TYR A 447 9.64 -19.40 8.45
CA TYR A 447 10.87 -19.13 9.21
C TYR A 447 10.57 -18.77 10.67
N PRO A 448 10.11 -19.72 11.49
CA PRO A 448 9.49 -19.43 12.79
C PRO A 448 10.43 -18.71 13.76
N VAL A 449 11.69 -19.12 13.83
CA VAL A 449 12.68 -18.50 14.72
C VAL A 449 12.99 -17.08 14.27
N LEU A 450 13.23 -16.88 12.97
CA LEU A 450 13.65 -15.59 12.43
C LEU A 450 12.52 -14.56 12.50
N GLU A 451 11.28 -14.93 12.17
CA GLU A 451 10.13 -14.03 12.28
C GLU A 451 9.84 -13.65 13.74
N LYS A 452 9.80 -14.64 14.66
CA LYS A 452 9.58 -14.37 16.09
C LYS A 452 10.67 -13.47 16.69
N VAL A 453 11.94 -13.78 16.41
CA VAL A 453 13.07 -12.98 16.89
C VAL A 453 13.06 -11.60 16.24
N GLY A 454 12.78 -11.50 14.93
CA GLY A 454 12.66 -10.23 14.21
C GLY A 454 11.63 -9.31 14.85
N ILE A 455 10.43 -9.81 15.09
CA ILE A 455 9.35 -9.05 15.75
C ILE A 455 9.69 -8.72 17.21
N ALA A 456 10.28 -9.65 17.97
CA ALA A 456 10.70 -9.36 19.34
C ALA A 456 11.75 -8.24 19.39
N LEU A 457 12.74 -8.29 18.50
CA LEU A 457 13.75 -7.25 18.36
C LEU A 457 13.13 -5.93 17.91
N HIS A 458 12.13 -5.96 17.01
CA HIS A 458 11.38 -4.77 16.60
C HIS A 458 10.81 -4.01 17.80
N TYR A 459 9.99 -4.69 18.61
CA TYR A 459 9.39 -4.09 19.80
C TYR A 459 10.44 -3.66 20.83
N THR A 460 11.56 -4.41 20.94
CA THR A 460 12.65 -4.08 21.86
C THR A 460 13.33 -2.76 21.47
N TRP A 461 13.83 -2.63 20.24
CA TRP A 461 14.52 -1.39 19.83
C TRP A 461 13.56 -0.20 19.80
N MET A 462 12.30 -0.44 19.42
CA MET A 462 11.26 0.59 19.42
C MET A 462 10.95 1.07 20.85
N ALA A 463 10.87 0.19 21.84
CA ALA A 463 10.68 0.57 23.24
C ALA A 463 11.86 1.36 23.79
N VAL A 464 13.10 0.94 23.48
CA VAL A 464 14.32 1.66 23.87
C VAL A 464 14.32 3.07 23.27
N LEU A 465 14.08 3.20 21.97
CA LEU A 465 14.03 4.52 21.31
C LEU A 465 12.88 5.39 21.84
N SER A 466 11.68 4.81 21.98
CA SER A 466 10.50 5.57 22.43
C SER A 466 10.57 5.98 23.90
N SER A 467 11.39 5.33 24.72
CA SER A 467 11.68 5.78 26.09
C SER A 467 12.74 6.88 26.16
N GLY A 468 13.24 7.33 25.01
CA GLY A 468 14.37 8.26 24.95
C GLY A 468 15.64 7.65 25.55
N PHE A 469 15.82 6.33 25.42
CA PHE A 469 16.85 5.55 26.13
C PHE A 469 16.68 5.59 27.66
N GLY A 470 15.44 5.52 28.13
CA GLY A 470 15.08 5.57 29.55
C GLY A 470 15.08 6.96 30.18
N ARG A 471 15.34 8.03 29.41
CA ARG A 471 15.37 9.41 29.91
C ARG A 471 13.99 10.03 30.09
N TRP A 472 12.98 9.51 29.39
CA TRP A 472 11.66 10.14 29.34
C TRP A 472 10.67 9.55 30.32
N SER A 473 9.70 10.36 30.74
CA SER A 473 8.54 9.86 31.47
C SER A 473 7.71 8.92 30.59
N PHE A 474 6.89 8.07 31.23
CA PHE A 474 5.99 7.19 30.51
C PHE A 474 5.05 7.94 29.56
N ALA A 475 4.46 9.06 30.01
CA ALA A 475 3.56 9.88 29.20
C ALA A 475 4.24 10.45 27.94
N TYR A 476 5.47 10.95 28.10
CA TYR A 476 6.26 11.47 26.98
C TYR A 476 6.64 10.36 25.99
N SER A 477 7.00 9.19 26.52
CA SER A 477 7.35 8.01 25.73
C SER A 477 6.15 7.53 24.89
N MET A 478 4.95 7.52 25.49
CA MET A 478 3.72 7.19 24.78
C MET A 478 3.42 8.22 23.69
N MET A 479 3.55 9.52 23.97
CA MET A 479 3.35 10.56 22.96
C MET A 479 4.28 10.36 21.75
N TYR A 480 5.58 10.13 21.97
CA TYR A 480 6.53 9.85 20.88
C TYR A 480 6.12 8.63 20.06
N PHE A 481 5.81 7.52 20.74
CA PHE A 481 5.37 6.28 20.10
C PHE A 481 4.09 6.46 19.28
N PHE A 482 3.10 7.18 19.82
CA PHE A 482 1.84 7.45 19.13
C PHE A 482 2.06 8.32 17.88
N ILE A 483 2.86 9.39 17.95
CA ILE A 483 3.14 10.23 16.78
C ILE A 483 3.83 9.41 15.69
N ALA A 484 4.84 8.62 16.04
CA ALA A 484 5.56 7.78 15.07
C ALA A 484 4.65 6.70 14.45
N THR A 485 3.84 6.05 15.29
CA THR A 485 2.91 5.00 14.84
C THR A 485 1.81 5.56 13.95
N CYS A 486 1.18 6.67 14.36
CA CYS A 486 0.09 7.30 13.62
C CYS A 486 0.57 7.88 12.29
N SER A 487 1.72 8.55 12.27
CA SER A 487 2.30 9.07 11.03
C SER A 487 2.65 7.94 10.05
N SER A 488 3.23 6.83 10.53
CA SER A 488 3.46 5.65 9.69
C SER A 488 2.16 5.06 9.15
N GLY A 489 1.13 4.94 9.99
CA GLY A 489 -0.20 4.47 9.58
C GLY A 489 -0.75 5.30 8.43
N LEU A 490 -0.75 6.62 8.58
CA LEU A 490 -1.20 7.55 7.55
C LEU A 490 -0.37 7.45 6.27
N PHE A 491 0.95 7.56 6.34
CA PHE A 491 1.81 7.57 5.15
C PHE A 491 1.73 6.27 4.37
N LEU A 492 1.67 5.13 5.06
CA LEU A 492 1.60 3.82 4.43
C LEU A 492 0.22 3.62 3.81
N ALA A 493 -0.84 3.80 4.59
CA ALA A 493 -2.20 3.54 4.15
C ALA A 493 -2.69 4.52 3.08
N LEU A 494 -2.17 5.75 3.05
CA LEU A 494 -2.46 6.70 1.96
C LEU A 494 -2.00 6.15 0.60
N VAL A 495 -0.79 5.58 0.52
CA VAL A 495 -0.28 5.03 -0.76
C VAL A 495 -1.06 3.79 -1.18
N PHE A 496 -1.38 2.90 -0.25
CA PHE A 496 -2.27 1.75 -0.53
C PHE A 496 -3.64 2.20 -1.02
N GLY A 497 -4.26 3.14 -0.28
CA GLY A 497 -5.55 3.72 -0.62
C GLY A 497 -5.58 4.33 -2.02
N LEU A 498 -4.55 5.08 -2.39
CA LEU A 498 -4.44 5.69 -3.71
C LEU A 498 -4.32 4.67 -4.84
N GLY A 499 -3.69 3.51 -4.59
CA GLY A 499 -3.41 2.53 -5.64
C GLY A 499 -4.62 1.75 -6.15
N HIS A 500 -5.62 1.46 -5.31
CA HIS A 500 -6.75 0.60 -5.71
C HIS A 500 -8.08 0.90 -4.99
N ASN A 501 -8.06 1.53 -3.81
CA ASN A 501 -9.30 1.86 -3.12
C ASN A 501 -10.08 2.90 -3.92
N GLY A 502 -11.41 2.77 -3.98
CA GLY A 502 -12.25 3.64 -4.81
C GLY A 502 -12.12 3.42 -6.32
N MET A 503 -11.49 2.32 -6.75
CA MET A 503 -11.61 1.80 -8.11
C MET A 503 -12.80 0.83 -8.20
N SER A 504 -13.01 0.21 -9.36
CA SER A 504 -14.05 -0.80 -9.51
C SER A 504 -13.89 -1.92 -8.49
N VAL A 505 -15.01 -2.36 -7.92
CA VAL A 505 -15.12 -3.54 -7.06
C VAL A 505 -15.99 -4.53 -7.81
N TYR A 506 -15.48 -5.74 -8.04
CA TYR A 506 -16.17 -6.79 -8.78
C TYR A 506 -16.71 -7.86 -7.83
N ASP A 507 -17.73 -8.56 -8.32
CA ASP A 507 -18.18 -9.81 -7.73
C ASP A 507 -17.55 -10.98 -8.46
N ALA A 508 -17.38 -12.13 -7.79
CA ALA A 508 -16.91 -13.35 -8.43
C ALA A 508 -17.70 -13.74 -9.70
N THR A 509 -19.00 -13.47 -9.76
CA THR A 509 -19.86 -13.75 -10.93
C THR A 509 -19.64 -12.78 -12.09
N THR A 510 -19.11 -11.59 -11.83
CA THR A 510 -18.84 -10.54 -12.83
C THR A 510 -17.35 -10.30 -13.00
N ARG A 511 -16.53 -11.20 -12.46
CA ARG A 511 -15.08 -11.16 -12.49
C ARG A 511 -14.60 -11.12 -13.95
N PRO A 512 -13.88 -10.07 -14.37
CA PRO A 512 -13.25 -10.05 -15.69
C PRO A 512 -11.98 -10.90 -15.68
N ASP A 513 -11.44 -11.19 -16.87
CA ASP A 513 -10.15 -11.89 -17.01
C ASP A 513 -9.05 -11.20 -16.22
N PHE A 514 -8.05 -11.99 -15.80
CA PHE A 514 -6.94 -11.57 -14.94
C PHE A 514 -6.41 -10.16 -15.26
N TRP A 515 -6.01 -9.91 -16.51
CA TRP A 515 -5.38 -8.64 -16.89
C TRP A 515 -6.35 -7.46 -16.75
N LYS A 516 -7.63 -7.65 -17.11
CA LYS A 516 -8.64 -6.58 -17.10
C LYS A 516 -8.99 -6.27 -15.66
N LEU A 517 -9.10 -7.30 -14.83
CA LEU A 517 -9.24 -7.15 -13.39
C LEU A 517 -8.11 -6.27 -12.84
N GLN A 518 -6.85 -6.61 -13.10
CA GLN A 518 -5.72 -5.81 -12.62
C GLN A 518 -5.79 -4.34 -13.07
N VAL A 519 -6.15 -4.07 -14.34
CA VAL A 519 -6.17 -2.71 -14.91
C VAL A 519 -7.34 -1.88 -14.40
N THR A 520 -8.54 -2.46 -14.23
CA THR A 520 -9.74 -1.68 -13.87
C THR A 520 -9.94 -1.54 -12.37
N THR A 521 -9.30 -2.37 -11.56
CA THR A 521 -9.37 -2.27 -10.09
C THR A 521 -8.19 -1.57 -9.45
N THR A 522 -7.19 -1.16 -10.24
CA THR A 522 -6.04 -0.38 -9.76
C THR A 522 -5.81 0.86 -10.61
N ARG A 523 -5.06 1.83 -10.10
CA ARG A 523 -4.74 3.08 -10.80
C ARG A 523 -3.29 3.48 -10.61
N ASN A 524 -2.76 4.25 -11.56
CA ASN A 524 -1.47 4.89 -11.40
C ASN A 524 -1.58 6.30 -10.82
N ILE A 525 -0.55 6.72 -10.11
CA ILE A 525 -0.48 8.01 -9.43
C ILE A 525 0.67 8.88 -9.99
N THR A 526 0.36 10.11 -10.33
CA THR A 526 1.32 11.08 -10.85
C THR A 526 1.52 12.28 -9.92
N GLY A 527 2.54 13.09 -10.23
CA GLY A 527 2.66 14.44 -9.70
C GLY A 527 1.61 15.38 -10.30
N GLY A 528 1.21 16.38 -9.54
CA GLY A 528 0.13 17.31 -9.87
C GLY A 528 -0.22 18.17 -8.65
N HIS A 529 -1.04 19.20 -8.82
CA HIS A 529 -1.47 20.09 -7.72
C HIS A 529 -0.31 20.64 -6.86
N GLY A 530 0.82 20.97 -7.50
CA GLY A 530 2.04 21.47 -6.83
C GLY A 530 2.93 20.38 -6.22
N ILE A 531 2.54 19.11 -6.27
CA ILE A 531 3.35 17.97 -5.84
C ILE A 531 4.21 17.49 -7.03
N PRO A 532 5.54 17.59 -6.96
CA PRO A 532 6.39 17.22 -8.09
C PRO A 532 6.52 15.70 -8.25
N GLN A 533 6.65 15.22 -9.49
CA GLN A 533 6.75 13.78 -9.79
C GLN A 533 7.88 13.07 -9.04
N PHE A 534 9.04 13.72 -8.84
CA PHE A 534 10.15 13.09 -8.11
C PHE A 534 9.79 12.79 -6.64
N PHE A 535 8.91 13.59 -6.04
CA PHE A 535 8.41 13.36 -4.70
C PHE A 535 7.48 12.16 -4.69
N VAL A 536 6.53 12.07 -5.63
CA VAL A 536 5.64 10.90 -5.77
C VAL A 536 6.45 9.63 -6.02
N ASP A 537 7.44 9.68 -6.91
CA ASP A 537 8.33 8.56 -7.22
C ASP A 537 9.10 8.06 -5.99
N TRP A 538 9.48 8.96 -5.09
CA TRP A 538 10.16 8.63 -3.83
C TRP A 538 9.18 8.17 -2.74
N PHE A 539 8.12 8.94 -2.50
CA PHE A 539 7.15 8.74 -1.44
C PHE A 539 6.39 7.43 -1.66
N CYS A 540 5.80 7.21 -2.84
CA CYS A 540 5.07 5.97 -3.15
C CYS A 540 6.00 4.78 -3.41
N GLY A 541 7.31 5.02 -3.59
CA GLY A 541 8.28 3.95 -3.73
C GLY A 541 7.99 3.02 -4.90
N GLY A 542 7.57 3.52 -6.06
CA GLY A 542 7.23 2.70 -7.23
C GLY A 542 5.80 2.16 -7.25
N LEU A 543 5.09 2.17 -6.14
CA LEU A 543 3.67 1.77 -6.08
C LEU A 543 2.73 2.83 -6.66
N GLN A 544 3.24 3.98 -7.08
CA GLN A 544 2.50 4.86 -7.97
C GLN A 544 2.25 4.23 -9.35
N TYR A 545 2.99 3.17 -9.70
CA TYR A 545 2.77 2.35 -10.90
C TYR A 545 1.98 1.08 -10.53
N GLN A 546 0.85 1.23 -9.83
CA GLN A 546 0.10 0.11 -9.28
C GLN A 546 -0.42 -0.83 -10.37
N VAL A 547 -0.95 -0.30 -11.48
CA VAL A 547 -1.45 -1.11 -12.61
C VAL A 547 -0.33 -1.99 -13.17
N ASP A 548 0.83 -1.38 -13.40
CA ASP A 548 2.01 -2.06 -13.96
C ASP A 548 2.54 -3.14 -13.03
N HIS A 549 2.59 -2.82 -11.73
CA HIS A 549 3.04 -3.73 -10.70
C HIS A 549 2.07 -4.91 -10.53
N HIS A 550 0.76 -4.69 -10.58
CA HIS A 550 -0.24 -5.76 -10.51
C HIS A 550 -0.22 -6.69 -11.73
N LEU A 551 0.01 -6.15 -12.94
CA LEU A 551 0.20 -6.97 -14.13
C LEU A 551 1.50 -7.77 -14.09
N PHE A 552 2.55 -7.24 -13.45
CA PHE A 552 3.90 -7.80 -13.45
C PHE A 552 4.58 -7.72 -12.06
N PRO A 553 4.08 -8.42 -11.03
CA PRO A 553 4.49 -8.20 -9.63
C PRO A 553 5.96 -8.56 -9.35
N MET A 554 6.52 -9.46 -10.15
CA MET A 554 7.94 -9.84 -10.10
C MET A 554 8.88 -8.81 -10.74
N MET A 555 8.35 -7.72 -11.33
CA MET A 555 9.16 -6.70 -11.97
C MET A 555 9.86 -5.82 -10.93
N PRO A 556 11.19 -5.65 -10.99
CA PRO A 556 11.90 -4.70 -10.15
C PRO A 556 11.41 -3.28 -10.33
N ARG A 557 11.22 -2.59 -9.21
CA ARG A 557 10.80 -1.19 -9.12
C ARG A 557 11.52 -0.24 -10.08
N ASN A 558 12.82 -0.44 -10.30
CA ASN A 558 13.62 0.41 -11.19
C ASN A 558 13.20 0.33 -12.67
N ASN A 559 12.34 -0.61 -13.05
CA ASN A 559 11.85 -0.79 -14.42
C ASN A 559 10.36 -0.42 -14.58
N LEU A 560 9.59 -0.24 -13.50
CA LEU A 560 8.15 0.04 -13.56
C LEU A 560 7.84 1.28 -14.41
N LYS A 561 8.58 2.37 -14.27
CA LYS A 561 8.42 3.58 -15.10
C LYS A 561 8.56 3.33 -16.61
N LYS A 562 9.37 2.35 -17.01
CA LYS A 562 9.53 1.96 -18.43
C LYS A 562 8.41 1.02 -18.86
N CYS A 563 7.98 0.12 -17.97
CA CYS A 563 6.84 -0.77 -18.19
C CYS A 563 5.55 0.02 -18.40
N HIS A 564 5.31 1.02 -17.55
CA HIS A 564 4.18 1.96 -17.62
C HIS A 564 3.89 2.45 -19.03
N LYS A 565 4.90 2.96 -19.75
CA LYS A 565 4.73 3.44 -21.13
C LYS A 565 4.25 2.36 -22.11
N LEU A 566 4.63 1.11 -21.87
CA LEU A 566 4.24 -0.02 -22.72
C LEU A 566 2.83 -0.50 -22.37
N VAL A 567 2.47 -0.51 -21.08
CA VAL A 567 1.13 -0.88 -20.61
C VAL A 567 0.11 0.17 -21.03
N GLU A 568 0.39 1.45 -20.83
CA GLU A 568 -0.47 2.56 -21.27
C GLU A 568 -0.73 2.49 -22.79
N SER A 569 0.34 2.31 -23.58
CA SER A 569 0.21 2.14 -25.04
C SER A 569 -0.63 0.93 -25.42
N PHE A 570 -0.49 -0.18 -24.71
CA PHE A 570 -1.25 -1.40 -24.94
C PHE A 570 -2.73 -1.20 -24.59
N CYS A 571 -3.05 -0.59 -23.43
CA CYS A 571 -4.43 -0.27 -23.07
C CYS A 571 -5.09 0.66 -24.09
N LYS A 572 -4.35 1.66 -24.60
CA LYS A 572 -4.83 2.57 -25.64
C LYS A 572 -5.13 1.86 -26.96
N GLU A 573 -4.25 0.95 -27.40
CA GLU A 573 -4.43 0.16 -28.62
C GLU A 573 -5.74 -0.66 -28.61
N TRP A 574 -6.09 -1.20 -27.46
CA TRP A 574 -7.24 -2.09 -27.30
C TRP A 574 -8.52 -1.42 -26.78
N GLY A 575 -8.46 -0.12 -26.47
CA GLY A 575 -9.58 0.66 -25.95
C GLY A 575 -9.98 0.29 -24.52
N VAL A 576 -9.00 -0.07 -23.68
CA VAL A 576 -9.21 -0.34 -22.26
C VAL A 576 -9.03 0.94 -21.48
N THR A 577 -9.99 1.25 -20.60
CA THR A 577 -9.88 2.36 -19.67
C THR A 577 -8.68 2.15 -18.74
N TYR A 578 -7.65 2.96 -18.94
CA TYR A 578 -6.47 3.03 -18.10
C TYR A 578 -6.59 4.27 -17.22
N HIS A 579 -6.65 4.09 -15.89
CA HIS A 579 -6.86 5.21 -14.97
C HIS A 579 -5.54 5.69 -14.37
N GLU A 580 -5.28 6.99 -14.52
CA GLU A 580 -4.14 7.68 -13.94
C GLU A 580 -4.57 9.06 -13.44
N CYS A 581 -4.20 9.39 -12.21
CA CYS A 581 -4.52 10.68 -11.60
C CYS A 581 -3.39 11.14 -10.67
N ASP A 582 -3.38 12.41 -10.26
CA ASP A 582 -2.42 12.85 -9.25
C ASP A 582 -2.88 12.51 -7.83
N MET A 583 -1.98 12.62 -6.85
CA MET A 583 -2.26 12.29 -5.45
C MET A 583 -3.49 13.00 -4.86
N VAL A 584 -3.75 14.26 -5.24
CA VAL A 584 -4.87 15.03 -4.68
C VAL A 584 -6.18 14.54 -5.28
N VAL A 585 -6.22 14.37 -6.61
CA VAL A 585 -7.40 13.84 -7.31
C VAL A 585 -7.69 12.41 -6.85
N GLY A 586 -6.69 11.54 -6.78
CA GLY A 586 -6.88 10.17 -6.31
C GLY A 586 -7.43 10.09 -4.88
N THR A 587 -6.96 10.97 -3.99
CA THR A 587 -7.51 11.08 -2.63
C THR A 587 -8.98 11.50 -2.66
N TYR A 588 -9.33 12.47 -3.49
CA TYR A 588 -10.71 12.90 -3.65
C TYR A 588 -11.60 11.78 -4.23
N GLU A 589 -11.10 11.02 -5.21
CA GLU A 589 -11.81 9.88 -5.81
C GLU A 589 -12.12 8.80 -4.76
N VAL A 590 -11.17 8.48 -3.86
CA VAL A 590 -11.39 7.56 -2.73
C VAL A 590 -12.49 8.05 -1.81
N LEU A 591 -12.43 9.32 -1.38
CA LEU A 591 -13.42 9.90 -0.47
C LEU A 591 -14.81 10.00 -1.11
N ASN A 592 -14.88 10.36 -2.39
CA ASN A 592 -16.12 10.44 -3.14
C ASN A 592 -16.76 9.06 -3.32
N HIS A 593 -15.94 8.02 -3.59
CA HIS A 593 -16.40 6.64 -3.63
C HIS A 593 -17.00 6.19 -2.30
N LEU A 594 -16.29 6.43 -1.20
CA LEU A 594 -16.77 6.15 0.15
C LEU A 594 -18.09 6.87 0.45
N SER A 595 -18.20 8.15 0.08
CA SER A 595 -19.45 8.92 0.24
C SER A 595 -20.60 8.32 -0.57
N LYS A 596 -20.34 7.92 -1.82
CA LYS A 596 -21.35 7.28 -2.67
C LYS A 596 -21.86 5.97 -2.07
N VAL A 597 -20.95 5.12 -1.57
CA VAL A 597 -21.34 3.88 -0.89
C VAL A 597 -22.18 4.17 0.35
N SER A 598 -21.86 5.23 1.11
CA SER A 598 -22.68 5.67 2.24
C SER A 598 -24.09 6.07 1.81
N ASP A 599 -24.22 6.86 0.73
CA ASP A 599 -25.51 7.31 0.21
C ASP A 599 -26.36 6.12 -0.27
N ASP A 600 -25.77 5.22 -1.05
CA ASP A 600 -26.43 4.00 -1.55
C ASP A 600 -26.94 3.13 -0.38
N PHE A 601 -26.11 2.98 0.66
CA PHE A 601 -26.46 2.25 1.88
C PHE A 601 -27.62 2.89 2.65
N LEU A 602 -27.62 4.22 2.79
CA LEU A 602 -28.70 4.95 3.47
C LEU A 602 -30.03 4.83 2.70
N VAL A 603 -29.99 4.92 1.36
CA VAL A 603 -31.17 4.76 0.50
C VAL A 603 -31.77 3.36 0.65
N GLU A 604 -30.94 2.32 0.72
CA GLU A 604 -31.39 0.95 0.96
C GLU A 604 -32.08 0.81 2.33
N MET A 605 -31.49 1.35 3.40
CA MET A 605 -32.11 1.29 4.73
C MET A 605 -33.48 1.98 4.80
N VAL A 606 -33.70 3.05 4.03
CA VAL A 606 -35.01 3.70 3.93
C VAL A 606 -36.01 2.82 3.18
N LYS A 607 -35.57 2.03 2.19
CA LYS A 607 -36.44 1.07 1.50
C LYS A 607 -36.84 -0.11 2.40
N ASP A 608 -35.99 -0.49 3.35
CA ASP A 608 -36.30 -1.52 4.36
C ASP A 608 -37.30 -1.03 5.43
N PHE A 609 -37.43 0.29 5.64
CA PHE A 609 -38.29 0.88 6.68
C PHE A 609 -39.79 0.51 6.56
N PRO A 610 -40.44 0.52 5.38
CA PRO A 610 -41.83 0.04 5.25
C PRO A 610 -42.02 -1.47 5.46
N ALA A 611 -40.95 -2.28 5.43
CA ALA A 611 -41.04 -3.72 5.74
C ALA A 611 -41.05 -3.98 7.26
N ILE A 612 -40.39 -3.12 8.05
CA ILE A 612 -40.32 -3.24 9.52
C ILE A 612 -41.71 -2.98 10.16
N PHE A 613 -42.51 -2.07 9.60
CA PHE A 613 -43.88 -1.85 10.07
C PHE A 613 -44.87 -2.93 9.60
N LYS A 614 -44.64 -3.55 8.44
CA LYS A 614 -45.48 -4.69 7.98
C LYS A 614 -45.26 -5.96 8.80
N CYS A 615 -44.06 -6.20 9.32
CA CYS A 615 -43.80 -7.37 10.17
C CYS A 615 -44.38 -7.26 11.59
N GLN A 616 -44.71 -6.06 12.08
CA GLN A 616 -45.37 -5.91 13.40
C GLN A 616 -46.90 -6.06 13.33
N ASP A 617 -47.51 -5.90 12.16
CA ASP A 617 -48.97 -6.04 11.99
C ASP A 617 -49.43 -7.51 11.81
N GLU A 618 -48.52 -8.45 11.53
CA GLU A 618 -48.87 -9.87 11.39
C GLU A 618 -48.81 -10.66 12.71
N GLU A 619 -48.05 -10.19 13.72
CA GLU A 619 -48.02 -10.83 15.06
C GLU A 619 -49.21 -10.42 15.97
N VAL A 620 -50.05 -9.47 15.55
CA VAL A 620 -51.22 -9.00 16.34
C VAL A 620 -52.56 -9.55 15.80
N LYS A 621 -52.56 -10.63 15.01
CA LYS A 621 -53.79 -11.23 14.44
C LYS A 621 -54.25 -12.55 15.08
N THR A 622 -53.74 -12.91 16.26
CA THR A 622 -54.22 -14.06 17.04
C THR A 622 -54.66 -13.68 18.45
N TYR A 623 -55.70 -12.86 18.56
CA TYR A 623 -56.64 -12.96 19.70
C TYR A 623 -57.97 -12.29 19.32
N ARG A 624 -59.08 -13.02 19.42
CA ARG A 624 -60.46 -12.54 19.19
C ARG A 624 -61.24 -12.70 20.53
N PRO A 625 -62.45 -12.16 20.67
CA PRO A 625 -62.82 -10.79 21.05
C PRO A 625 -63.50 -10.72 22.44
N ARG A 626 -63.57 -9.55 23.09
CA ARG A 626 -64.63 -9.23 24.08
C ARG A 626 -64.81 -7.71 24.28
N GLU A 627 -66.06 -7.29 24.03
CA GLU A 627 -66.80 -6.22 24.72
C GLU A 627 -66.49 -4.74 24.44
N MET A 628 -67.39 -4.17 23.61
CA MET A 628 -68.20 -2.95 23.76
C MET A 628 -67.65 -1.66 24.44
N ALA A 629 -67.83 -0.58 23.66
CA ALA A 629 -68.25 0.78 24.03
C ALA A 629 -67.21 1.75 24.65
N MET A 630 -66.76 2.75 23.86
CA MET A 630 -67.17 4.16 24.08
C MET A 630 -66.69 5.10 22.96
N HIS A 631 -67.57 6.05 22.68
CA HIS A 631 -67.55 7.25 21.84
C HIS A 631 -66.24 8.04 21.59
N GLN A 632 -66.14 8.47 20.31
CA GLN A 632 -65.88 9.83 19.79
C GLN A 632 -64.59 10.61 20.10
N VAL A 633 -64.20 11.39 19.07
CA VAL A 633 -63.19 12.48 19.00
C VAL A 633 -61.78 11.98 18.60
N THR A 634 -61.41 11.92 17.31
CA THR A 634 -61.16 13.09 16.45
C THR A 634 -61.13 12.68 14.97
N LYS A 635 -61.98 13.34 14.16
CA LYS A 635 -61.77 13.51 12.71
C LYS A 635 -60.80 14.67 12.51
N ASN A 636 -59.76 14.46 11.72
CA ASN A 636 -59.28 15.38 10.67
C ASN A 636 -57.85 15.01 10.29
N THR A 637 -57.66 14.38 9.12
CA THR A 637 -56.59 14.60 8.11
C THR A 637 -56.44 13.36 7.22
N SER A 638 -57.33 13.19 6.23
CA SER A 638 -57.14 12.19 5.17
C SER A 638 -58.00 12.49 3.93
N SER A 639 -57.89 13.70 3.36
CA SER A 639 -58.65 14.05 2.13
C SER A 639 -57.81 14.64 1.00
N SER A 640 -56.47 14.66 1.12
CA SER A 640 -55.57 15.19 0.08
C SER A 640 -54.85 14.13 -0.75
N GLU A 641 -54.72 12.89 -0.25
CA GLU A 641 -54.00 11.81 -0.96
C GLU A 641 -54.92 11.01 -1.90
N GLU A 642 -56.14 10.69 -1.47
CA GLU A 642 -57.12 9.99 -2.34
C GLU A 642 -57.52 10.83 -3.56
N LYS A 643 -57.63 12.16 -3.42
CA LYS A 643 -57.93 13.05 -4.56
C LYS A 643 -56.76 13.21 -5.55
N ARG A 644 -55.52 12.99 -5.12
CA ARG A 644 -54.33 13.06 -5.99
C ARG A 644 -54.16 11.80 -6.82
N GLU A 645 -54.48 10.64 -6.25
CA GLU A 645 -54.39 9.36 -6.95
C GLU A 645 -55.48 9.23 -8.03
N GLU A 646 -56.71 9.69 -7.75
CA GLU A 646 -57.80 9.69 -8.74
C GLU A 646 -57.50 10.60 -9.96
N LEU A 647 -56.89 11.77 -9.73
CA LEU A 647 -56.53 12.70 -10.81
C LEU A 647 -55.34 12.21 -11.66
N TRP A 648 -54.41 11.48 -11.05
CA TRP A 648 -53.27 10.87 -11.77
C TRP A 648 -53.71 9.72 -12.67
N GLN A 649 -54.63 8.87 -12.20
CA GLN A 649 -55.17 7.77 -13.01
C GLN A 649 -56.00 8.25 -14.20
N VAL A 650 -56.74 9.36 -14.05
CA VAL A 650 -57.47 9.99 -15.17
C VAL A 650 -56.51 10.63 -16.19
N HIS A 651 -55.36 11.17 -15.77
CA HIS A 651 -54.34 11.73 -16.66
C HIS A 651 -53.60 10.64 -17.47
N LEU A 652 -53.31 9.50 -16.85
CA LEU A 652 -52.74 8.32 -17.52
C LEU A 652 -53.70 7.69 -18.53
N GLN A 653 -55.00 7.63 -18.22
CA GLN A 653 -56.00 7.11 -19.16
C GLN A 653 -56.25 8.04 -20.36
N ARG A 654 -56.13 9.37 -20.19
CA ARG A 654 -56.22 10.33 -21.30
C ARG A 654 -54.97 10.36 -22.17
N SER A 655 -53.78 10.19 -21.59
CA SER A 655 -52.52 10.09 -22.35
C SER A 655 -52.40 8.78 -23.14
N ALA A 656 -53.01 7.69 -22.67
CA ALA A 656 -53.05 6.40 -23.38
C ALA A 656 -54.06 6.37 -24.55
N ALA A 657 -55.05 7.27 -24.57
CA ALA A 657 -56.05 7.34 -25.64
C ALA A 657 -55.67 8.27 -26.81
N ALA A 658 -54.65 9.13 -26.65
CA ALA A 658 -54.24 10.11 -27.66
C ALA A 658 -53.13 9.61 -28.62
N ASN A 659 -52.69 8.35 -28.52
CA ASN A 659 -51.60 7.80 -29.33
C ASN A 659 -52.08 6.82 -30.42
N LYS A 660 -53.33 6.96 -30.89
CA LYS A 660 -53.88 6.08 -31.94
C LYS A 660 -54.32 6.72 -33.25
N ASP A 661 -54.50 8.03 -33.36
CA ASP A 661 -54.80 8.66 -34.64
C ASP A 661 -53.97 9.94 -34.80
N GLY A 662 -53.00 9.89 -35.71
CA GLY A 662 -52.05 10.98 -35.92
C GLY A 662 -52.70 12.21 -36.56
N THR A 663 -52.97 13.24 -35.76
CA THR A 663 -53.16 14.64 -36.19
C THR A 663 -52.76 15.58 -35.04
N PRO A 664 -52.07 16.71 -35.31
CA PRO A 664 -51.63 17.64 -34.28
C PRO A 664 -52.78 18.56 -33.85
N ILE A 665 -52.84 18.90 -32.57
CA ILE A 665 -53.80 19.90 -32.06
C ILE A 665 -53.01 21.04 -31.40
N GLU A 666 -53.38 22.24 -31.83
CA GLU A 666 -52.90 23.56 -31.44
C GLU A 666 -53.22 23.89 -29.97
N ASP A 667 -52.29 24.58 -29.31
CA ASP A 667 -52.47 25.20 -27.99
C ASP A 667 -53.36 26.45 -28.14
N ASP A 668 -54.39 26.57 -27.31
CA ASP A 668 -55.06 27.84 -27.03
C ASP A 668 -55.42 27.91 -25.53
N ASP A 669 -55.23 29.12 -25.01
CA ASP A 669 -55.15 29.55 -23.61
C ASP A 669 -56.37 29.25 -22.72
N ASP A 670 -56.12 29.09 -21.41
CA ASP A 670 -56.33 30.14 -20.39
C ASP A 670 -56.77 29.56 -19.01
N HIS A 671 -56.32 30.21 -17.92
CA HIS A 671 -56.64 30.03 -16.49
C HIS A 671 -55.58 29.41 -15.54
N ASP A 672 -54.56 30.22 -15.27
CA ASP A 672 -54.17 30.78 -13.96
C ASP A 672 -54.45 29.99 -12.65
N TYR A 673 -53.42 29.31 -12.10
CA TYR A 673 -53.24 29.01 -10.67
C TYR A 673 -51.72 28.86 -10.34
N PRO A 674 -51.28 29.16 -9.10
CA PRO A 674 -49.95 29.71 -8.79
C PRO A 674 -48.80 28.70 -8.84
N GLU A 675 -47.66 29.15 -9.38
CA GLU A 675 -46.40 28.40 -9.48
C GLU A 675 -45.85 27.91 -8.12
N PRO A 676 -45.42 26.63 -8.01
CA PRO A 676 -44.50 26.20 -6.98
C PRO A 676 -43.05 26.59 -7.34
N ARG A 677 -42.40 27.30 -6.41
CA ARG A 677 -40.99 27.73 -6.46
C ARG A 677 -40.07 26.60 -6.95
N HIS A 678 -39.35 26.86 -8.04
CA HIS A 678 -38.22 26.04 -8.50
C HIS A 678 -37.14 25.87 -7.42
N PRO A 679 -36.50 24.68 -7.30
CA PRO A 679 -35.29 24.54 -6.50
C PRO A 679 -34.14 25.26 -7.19
N LYS A 680 -33.39 26.07 -6.42
CA LYS A 680 -32.19 26.77 -6.87
C LYS A 680 -31.16 25.77 -7.41
N ARG A 681 -30.65 26.02 -8.63
CA ARG A 681 -29.52 25.30 -9.23
C ARG A 681 -28.31 25.31 -8.29
N SER A 682 -27.57 24.21 -8.28
CA SER A 682 -26.32 24.11 -7.51
C SER A 682 -25.19 24.84 -8.24
N ILE A 683 -24.28 25.45 -7.48
CA ILE A 683 -23.10 26.18 -7.97
C ILE A 683 -22.21 25.31 -8.90
N GLY A 684 -22.30 23.99 -8.81
CA GLY A 684 -21.57 23.05 -9.67
C GLY A 684 -22.07 22.99 -11.12
N GLU A 685 -23.37 23.20 -11.35
CA GLU A 685 -23.96 23.16 -12.69
C GLU A 685 -23.64 24.42 -13.51
N GLU A 686 -23.50 25.58 -12.86
CA GLU A 686 -23.03 26.81 -13.51
C GLU A 686 -21.55 26.74 -13.90
N LEU A 687 -20.71 26.08 -13.09
CA LEU A 687 -19.27 25.90 -13.39
C LEU A 687 -19.03 24.94 -14.56
N PHE A 688 -19.86 23.90 -14.70
CA PHE A 688 -19.78 22.94 -15.79
C PHE A 688 -20.14 23.56 -17.14
N GLU A 689 -21.19 24.39 -17.18
CA GLU A 689 -21.60 25.15 -18.38
C GLU A 689 -20.55 26.20 -18.81
N VAL A 690 -19.90 26.87 -17.86
CA VAL A 690 -18.83 27.84 -18.15
C VAL A 690 -17.58 27.16 -18.73
N HIS A 691 -17.26 25.94 -18.29
CA HIS A 691 -16.16 25.16 -18.86
C HIS A 691 -16.50 24.54 -20.23
N LEU A 692 -17.75 24.12 -20.44
CA LEU A 692 -18.20 23.65 -21.76
C LEU A 692 -18.23 24.76 -22.82
N LYS A 693 -18.55 26.00 -22.43
CA LYS A 693 -18.54 27.16 -23.33
C LYS A 693 -17.13 27.64 -23.67
N ARG A 694 -16.16 27.49 -22.75
CA ARG A 694 -14.72 27.74 -23.05
C ARG A 694 -14.07 26.65 -23.90
N ALA A 695 -14.53 25.40 -23.78
CA ALA A 695 -13.99 24.27 -24.56
C ALA A 695 -14.45 24.25 -26.03
N LYS A 696 -15.45 25.06 -26.41
CA LYS A 696 -15.99 25.12 -27.77
C LYS A 696 -15.48 26.28 -28.64
N GLY A 697 -14.52 27.07 -28.17
CA GLY A 697 -13.70 27.94 -29.02
C GLY A 697 -14.46 28.76 -30.08
N LEU A 698 -15.53 29.44 -29.68
CA LEU A 698 -16.18 30.47 -30.50
C LEU A 698 -15.80 31.82 -29.90
N ASP A 699 -14.87 32.48 -30.58
CA ASP A 699 -14.52 33.89 -30.36
C ASP A 699 -15.61 34.77 -30.99
N PRO A 700 -16.27 35.67 -30.25
CA PRO A 700 -17.27 36.57 -30.80
C PRO A 700 -16.59 37.88 -31.25
N ASP A 701 -15.79 37.84 -32.31
CA ASP A 701 -15.36 39.04 -33.07
C ASP A 701 -14.59 38.64 -34.35
N TYR A 702 -15.22 37.84 -35.24
CA TYR A 702 -14.69 37.64 -36.58
C TYR A 702 -15.79 37.66 -37.64
N ASP A 703 -15.82 38.75 -38.40
CA ASP A 703 -16.72 39.01 -39.52
C ASP A 703 -16.53 37.97 -40.64
N ALA A 704 -17.64 37.38 -41.07
CA ALA A 704 -17.73 36.55 -42.25
C ALA A 704 -18.07 37.43 -43.47
N ALA A 705 -17.04 37.84 -44.21
CA ALA A 705 -17.15 38.29 -45.59
C ALA A 705 -15.80 38.14 -46.30
N ASP A 706 -15.46 36.94 -46.77
CA ASP A 706 -15.06 36.79 -48.17
C ASP A 706 -15.08 35.31 -48.58
N ASP A 707 -15.63 35.11 -49.77
CA ASP A 707 -15.90 33.84 -50.42
C ASP A 707 -14.64 33.13 -50.91
N GLY A 708 -14.73 31.80 -50.94
CA GLY A 708 -14.31 30.98 -52.07
C GLY A 708 -12.91 31.17 -52.64
N LYS A 709 -11.99 30.27 -52.28
CA LYS A 709 -10.97 29.73 -53.20
C LYS A 709 -10.23 28.55 -52.59
N LEU A 710 -9.92 27.58 -53.46
CA LEU A 710 -8.96 26.48 -53.33
C LEU A 710 -9.52 25.13 -52.85
N GLU A 711 -10.50 24.62 -53.61
CA GLU A 711 -10.37 23.27 -54.14
C GLU A 711 -9.32 23.25 -55.26
N LYS A 712 -8.56 22.14 -55.32
CA LYS A 712 -7.53 21.74 -56.31
C LYS A 712 -6.11 22.20 -56.01
N GLU A 713 -5.32 21.29 -55.44
CA GLU A 713 -4.08 20.83 -56.08
C GLU A 713 -3.59 19.49 -55.46
N VAL A 714 -3.48 18.47 -56.33
CA VAL A 714 -2.50 17.34 -56.29
C VAL A 714 -2.68 16.31 -55.16
N ASN A 715 -3.30 15.13 -55.32
CA ASN A 715 -3.07 14.02 -56.27
C ASN A 715 -1.59 13.65 -56.52
N GLY A 716 -1.03 12.69 -55.77
CA GLY A 716 0.19 12.00 -56.20
C GLY A 716 0.89 11.08 -55.19
N GLY A 717 0.66 9.77 -55.32
CA GLY A 717 1.54 8.67 -54.85
C GLY A 717 1.31 8.21 -53.41
N GLY A 718 1.09 6.94 -53.07
CA GLY A 718 1.37 5.69 -53.77
C GLY A 718 1.97 4.69 -52.75
N ASN A 719 1.17 3.68 -52.38
CA ASN A 719 1.51 2.39 -51.77
C ASN A 719 2.90 2.17 -51.13
N LYS A 720 2.91 1.72 -49.86
CA LYS A 720 3.21 0.30 -49.52
C LYS A 720 3.00 0.02 -48.02
N ALA A 721 2.23 -1.02 -47.76
CA ALA A 721 2.14 -1.72 -46.48
C ALA A 721 3.37 -2.60 -46.25
N GLN A 722 3.89 -2.59 -45.02
CA GLN A 722 4.30 -3.77 -44.25
C GLN A 722 4.55 -3.40 -42.79
#